data_AF-A0A940L2L0-F1
#
_entry.id   AF-A0A940L2L0-F1
#
_cell.length_a   1.000
_cell.length_b   1.000
_cell.length_c   1.000
_cell.angle_alpha   90.00
_cell.angle_beta   90.00
_cell.angle_gamma   90.00
#
_symmetry.space_group_name_H-M   'P 1'
#
loop_
_entity.id
_entity.type
_entity.pdbx_description
1 polymer ?
#
loop_
_entity_poly.entity_id
_entity_poly.type
_entity_poly.pdbx_seq_one_letter_code
_entity_poly.pdbx_strand_id
1 'polypeptide(L)'
;SYGMYKAAWSYYNMRDSENGIRKLVQVVKTNPPLQDGEVPTNRHNLRREALRDLTVFIGDSYPANKLYSFFEDITTEDELGQSMMDLAKLYDSHSRQKEMNIFLDEYIDKRPNGSDVVKSHLLLVEANETLKKRDLVITHMQNASDLCRKGSDWRKSQKDATEVAQSCEEGFRHTSLDMAKKWWEIWLKNKQNVAFSDLTQQLFKLILDNEDAAKPDLKTRFAYAELLFQLGKFDEASTQYKMVGDKTTDDILRHDANYAALFSKEKSIEKKSEPLKEAERKELATNYLAKHPMGKYATAVKFKLGHIAYEENNYVEAEKWLRPLTLVKGKDNEEVRRKSEDLVLDMLNIKKDYVGIKEFSKQIMTSTTDATRKKNMGKIQEEAHFTEIQEFAKSGDKNEASAKLIAFAKEHDNSKLSQDALWQAMGILYTEGKIYDAADLSMKYVSKYPDDKKSVDALKDAAKAYAEVGQIAKSAETLVRIADLDKKNRTAHLELAADMYFLEKRTKEARAAYMGILAGADNKTLERIYGKLLDSYKNEKNSSEYEKLQNQIAAKGIEPYATQAMIERAQNLLNSGKATAAFDLSMKANGRNVAPEIRAEARLIQARVLEKELVQQSVKAREEKFATVLGIKTEKLDKAQTAYVTALKMSKDPYQQLEALRGIDRCYGNYIDALTSMPLPTSLKPEEQQQLRGELAKLTTPIQDKKNDNEAKLKVLAASVGQTASAERTYTSISVDKTVTPMANYPAPDKLSVFLPNSADMTIGKVSRFDIRPGKTCNKAAVMTGQIAKLNTFEIAGNCYGSRQFDIVEKLGLELAKNKETRALGLFYVSIGAEGKGYNDKAMWMIDAALKAQPEASPYVYQKARLSYKEDGIKGSMQFFDKVLDMQMPSTEMQTFAGVKAFSEGDFTRAIEKFSALNKDQLYTFNVGTLMTEAYAQKGEVDKALSTVKDMLTAKKDNVDFLLEQAHIFETYKGSPTLALDSYEKALKVSSQTELREWLGKKIQYLKNQNKVGQHVT
;
A
#
# COMPACT_ATOMS: atom_id res chain seq x y z
N SER A 1 70.69 -90.18 -54.24
CA SER A 1 69.45 -89.46 -53.87
C SER A 1 68.99 -88.45 -54.92
N TYR A 2 69.79 -87.47 -55.36
CA TYR A 2 69.34 -86.43 -56.30
C TYR A 2 68.76 -86.94 -57.63
N GLY A 3 69.39 -87.95 -58.25
CA GLY A 3 68.85 -88.57 -59.46
C GLY A 3 67.48 -89.22 -59.27
N MET A 4 67.20 -89.78 -58.08
CA MET A 4 65.88 -90.32 -57.75
C MET A 4 64.85 -89.22 -57.56
N TYR A 5 65.24 -88.10 -56.93
CA TYR A 5 64.39 -86.92 -56.77
C TYR A 5 63.99 -86.32 -58.14
N LYS A 6 64.94 -86.17 -59.07
CA LYS A 6 64.62 -85.72 -60.44
C LYS A 6 63.80 -86.75 -61.21
N ALA A 7 64.08 -88.04 -61.05
CA ALA A 7 63.26 -89.09 -61.65
C ALA A 7 61.80 -89.02 -61.16
N ALA A 8 61.57 -88.67 -59.89
CA ALA A 8 60.23 -88.52 -59.36
C ALA A 8 59.44 -87.43 -60.08
N TRP A 9 60.05 -86.26 -60.32
CA TRP A 9 59.44 -85.19 -61.12
C TRP A 9 59.19 -85.60 -62.57
N SER A 10 60.09 -86.37 -63.19
CA SER A 10 59.84 -86.93 -64.52
C SER A 10 58.59 -87.83 -64.53
N TYR A 11 58.43 -88.70 -63.54
CA TYR A 11 57.23 -89.55 -63.41
C TYR A 11 55.96 -88.73 -63.19
N TYR A 12 55.99 -87.75 -62.28
CA TYR A 12 54.84 -86.86 -62.05
C TYR A 12 54.44 -86.09 -63.31
N ASN A 13 55.41 -85.55 -64.06
CA ASN A 13 55.16 -84.87 -65.35
C ASN A 13 54.60 -85.81 -66.42
N MET A 14 54.92 -87.11 -66.36
CA MET A 14 54.34 -88.14 -67.23
C MET A 14 52.95 -88.62 -66.77
N ARG A 15 52.37 -87.99 -65.73
CA ARG A 15 51.11 -88.39 -65.06
C ARG A 15 51.17 -89.76 -64.37
N ASP A 16 52.37 -90.24 -64.07
CA ASP A 16 52.62 -91.45 -63.29
C ASP A 16 52.98 -91.08 -61.85
N SER A 17 51.99 -90.52 -61.13
CA SER A 17 52.19 -90.02 -59.77
C SER A 17 52.58 -91.12 -58.79
N GLU A 18 52.12 -92.37 -58.98
CA GLU A 18 52.45 -93.46 -58.06
C GLU A 18 53.95 -93.79 -58.05
N ASN A 19 54.57 -93.89 -59.24
CA ASN A 19 56.01 -94.09 -59.32
C ASN A 19 56.78 -92.84 -58.86
N GLY A 20 56.27 -91.64 -59.14
CA GLY A 20 56.81 -90.39 -58.61
C GLY A 20 56.87 -90.37 -57.08
N ILE A 21 55.75 -90.70 -56.43
CA ILE A 21 55.62 -90.78 -54.96
C ILE A 21 56.59 -91.82 -54.39
N ARG A 22 56.62 -93.04 -54.95
CA ARG A 22 57.56 -94.09 -54.50
C ARG A 22 59.01 -93.61 -54.55
N LYS A 23 59.39 -92.85 -55.58
CA LYS A 23 60.75 -92.29 -55.69
C LYS A 23 61.02 -91.20 -54.67
N LEU A 24 60.10 -90.27 -54.42
CA LEU A 24 60.29 -89.27 -53.36
C LEU A 24 60.31 -89.90 -51.96
N VAL A 25 59.47 -90.90 -51.67
CA VAL A 25 59.53 -91.65 -50.40
C VAL A 25 60.89 -92.33 -50.25
N GLN A 26 61.44 -92.90 -51.32
CA GLN A 26 62.78 -93.46 -51.30
C GLN A 26 63.84 -92.38 -51.01
N VAL A 27 63.70 -91.18 -51.57
CA VAL A 27 64.56 -90.04 -51.25
C VAL A 27 64.44 -89.69 -49.76
N VAL A 28 63.24 -89.57 -49.20
CA VAL A 28 63.03 -89.31 -47.78
C VAL A 28 63.69 -90.40 -46.93
N LYS A 29 63.43 -91.69 -47.18
CA LYS A 29 64.00 -92.79 -46.39
C LYS A 29 65.52 -92.92 -46.51
N THR A 30 66.11 -92.52 -47.64
CA THR A 30 67.56 -92.63 -47.87
C THR A 30 68.35 -91.45 -47.26
N ASN A 31 67.68 -90.33 -46.94
CA ASN A 31 68.34 -89.17 -46.33
C ASN A 31 67.80 -88.99 -44.89
N PRO A 32 68.63 -89.09 -43.85
CA PRO A 32 68.18 -88.95 -42.47
C PRO A 32 67.68 -87.53 -42.17
N PRO A 33 66.79 -87.34 -41.17
CA PRO A 33 66.47 -86.02 -40.63
C PRO A 33 67.73 -85.33 -40.10
N LEU A 34 67.85 -84.02 -40.32
CA LEU A 34 68.95 -83.24 -39.76
C LEU A 34 68.76 -83.08 -38.25
N GLN A 35 69.85 -83.14 -37.48
CA GLN A 35 69.84 -82.79 -36.06
C GLN A 35 69.88 -81.28 -35.86
N ASP A 36 69.45 -80.80 -34.69
CA ASP A 36 69.46 -79.38 -34.34
C ASP A 36 70.87 -78.78 -34.50
N GLY A 37 70.96 -77.75 -35.35
CA GLY A 37 72.23 -77.06 -35.67
C GLY A 37 73.06 -77.70 -36.79
N GLU A 38 72.62 -78.82 -37.37
CA GLU A 38 73.31 -79.51 -38.46
C GLU A 38 73.02 -78.84 -39.83
N VAL A 39 74.08 -78.49 -40.57
CA VAL A 39 73.97 -77.85 -41.90
C VAL A 39 74.00 -78.95 -42.97
N PRO A 40 73.13 -78.91 -43.99
CA PRO A 40 73.10 -79.94 -45.03
C PRO A 40 74.48 -80.10 -45.70
N THR A 41 74.97 -81.34 -45.79
CA THR A 41 76.25 -81.69 -46.43
C THR A 41 76.26 -81.48 -47.95
N ASN A 42 75.09 -81.26 -48.56
CA ASN A 42 74.89 -80.98 -49.96
C ASN A 42 74.20 -79.60 -50.11
N ARG A 43 74.42 -78.89 -51.23
CA ARG A 43 73.84 -77.55 -51.52
C ARG A 43 72.30 -77.45 -51.36
N HIS A 44 71.59 -78.58 -51.26
CA HIS A 44 70.15 -78.68 -51.12
C HIS A 44 69.81 -79.74 -50.07
N ASN A 45 68.95 -79.41 -49.09
CA ASN A 45 68.37 -80.40 -48.16
C ASN A 45 67.33 -81.23 -48.92
N LEU A 46 67.80 -82.31 -49.55
CA LEU A 46 66.97 -83.15 -50.41
C LEU A 46 65.85 -83.87 -49.65
N ARG A 47 65.97 -84.09 -48.34
CA ARG A 47 64.89 -84.66 -47.52
C ARG A 47 63.74 -83.66 -47.40
N ARG A 48 64.05 -82.43 -46.99
CA ARG A 48 63.05 -81.35 -46.85
C ARG A 48 62.41 -80.99 -48.19
N GLU A 49 63.20 -80.88 -49.26
CA GLU A 49 62.66 -80.65 -50.62
C GLU A 49 61.75 -81.81 -51.07
N ALA A 50 62.15 -83.06 -50.83
CA ALA A 50 61.31 -84.22 -51.16
C ALA A 50 60.01 -84.26 -50.35
N LEU A 51 60.03 -83.93 -49.05
CA LEU A 51 58.82 -83.85 -48.23
C LEU A 51 57.86 -82.76 -48.71
N ARG A 52 58.39 -81.57 -49.03
CA ARG A 52 57.60 -80.49 -49.61
C ARG A 52 56.96 -80.91 -50.94
N ASP A 53 57.72 -81.51 -51.85
CA ASP A 53 57.19 -81.93 -53.15
C ASP A 53 56.23 -83.12 -53.04
N LEU A 54 56.43 -83.99 -52.03
CA LEU A 54 55.47 -85.06 -51.72
C LEU A 54 54.08 -84.47 -51.41
N THR A 55 54.00 -83.32 -50.74
CA THR A 55 52.69 -82.66 -50.50
C THR A 55 51.98 -82.31 -51.81
N VAL A 56 52.72 -81.96 -52.86
CA VAL A 56 52.16 -81.68 -54.19
C VAL A 56 51.75 -82.98 -54.88
N PHE A 57 52.63 -83.98 -54.93
CA PHE A 57 52.39 -85.21 -55.71
C PHE A 57 51.21 -86.01 -55.16
N ILE A 58 51.11 -86.03 -53.83
CA ILE A 58 50.11 -86.78 -53.09
C ILE A 58 48.86 -85.95 -52.90
N GLY A 59 49.01 -84.65 -52.71
CA GLY A 59 47.90 -83.73 -52.52
C GLY A 59 46.86 -83.85 -53.61
N ASP A 60 47.26 -84.07 -54.86
CA ASP A 60 46.34 -84.20 -56.00
C ASP A 60 45.70 -85.58 -56.19
N SER A 61 46.29 -86.65 -55.62
CA SER A 61 45.98 -88.03 -55.99
C SER A 61 45.47 -88.91 -54.84
N TYR A 62 45.71 -88.53 -53.59
CA TYR A 62 45.35 -89.35 -52.42
C TYR A 62 44.05 -88.89 -51.75
N PRO A 63 43.26 -89.83 -51.19
CA PRO A 63 42.15 -89.50 -50.30
C PRO A 63 42.62 -88.75 -49.05
N ALA A 64 41.88 -87.71 -48.66
CA ALA A 64 42.24 -86.83 -47.55
C ALA A 64 42.49 -87.57 -46.22
N ASN A 65 41.65 -88.58 -45.92
CA ASN A 65 41.76 -89.42 -44.72
C ASN A 65 42.96 -90.40 -44.71
N LYS A 66 43.81 -90.35 -45.74
CA LYS A 66 45.07 -91.13 -45.79
C LYS A 66 46.30 -90.23 -45.75
N LEU A 67 46.14 -88.91 -45.79
CA LEU A 67 47.26 -87.97 -45.88
C LEU A 67 48.08 -87.95 -44.59
N TYR A 68 47.42 -87.90 -43.42
CA TYR A 68 48.11 -87.91 -42.13
C TYR A 68 48.95 -89.17 -41.95
N SER A 69 48.34 -90.36 -42.05
CA SER A 69 49.04 -91.64 -41.85
C SER A 69 50.16 -91.84 -42.86
N PHE A 70 50.00 -91.35 -44.10
CA PHE A 70 51.07 -91.40 -45.09
C PHE A 70 52.31 -90.62 -44.65
N PHE A 71 52.14 -89.38 -44.16
CA PHE A 71 53.27 -88.57 -43.72
C PHE A 71 53.83 -89.07 -42.38
N GLU A 72 52.97 -89.49 -41.43
CA GLU A 72 53.38 -90.06 -40.14
C GLU A 72 54.39 -91.20 -40.30
N ASP A 73 54.19 -92.07 -41.31
CA ASP A 73 55.09 -93.21 -41.59
C ASP A 73 56.51 -92.81 -42.06
N ILE A 74 56.73 -91.57 -42.50
CA ILE A 74 57.97 -91.17 -43.19
C ILE A 74 58.65 -89.91 -42.61
N THR A 75 57.97 -89.15 -41.74
CA THR A 75 58.46 -87.90 -41.15
C THR A 75 58.81 -88.05 -39.66
N THR A 76 59.64 -87.15 -39.14
CA THR A 76 59.68 -86.87 -37.69
C THR A 76 58.46 -86.03 -37.27
N GLU A 77 58.26 -85.82 -35.97
CA GLU A 77 57.16 -85.00 -35.44
C GLU A 77 57.16 -83.56 -36.00
N ASP A 78 58.31 -82.89 -36.04
CA ASP A 78 58.42 -81.52 -36.56
C ASP A 78 58.24 -81.48 -38.08
N GLU A 79 58.78 -82.48 -38.80
CA GLU A 79 58.59 -82.62 -40.24
C GLU A 79 57.13 -82.95 -40.61
N LEU A 80 56.41 -83.68 -39.74
CA LEU A 80 55.00 -83.99 -39.91
C LEU A 80 54.16 -82.71 -39.84
N GLY A 81 54.36 -81.89 -38.81
CA GLY A 81 53.68 -80.60 -38.66
C GLY A 81 53.88 -79.70 -39.88
N GLN A 82 55.14 -79.52 -40.30
CA GLN A 82 55.47 -78.72 -41.48
C GLN A 82 54.84 -79.28 -42.77
N SER A 83 54.82 -80.60 -42.94
CA SER A 83 54.20 -81.26 -44.10
C SER A 83 52.68 -81.03 -44.11
N MET A 84 52.02 -81.08 -42.95
CA MET A 84 50.60 -80.75 -42.83
C MET A 84 50.34 -79.27 -43.17
N MET A 85 51.21 -78.35 -42.76
CA MET A 85 51.07 -76.92 -43.08
C MET A 85 51.25 -76.63 -44.57
N ASP A 86 52.24 -77.27 -45.21
CA ASP A 86 52.47 -77.11 -46.65
C ASP A 86 51.31 -77.70 -47.47
N LEU A 87 50.80 -78.85 -47.05
CA LEU A 87 49.62 -79.49 -47.65
C LEU A 87 48.36 -78.65 -47.46
N ALA A 88 48.16 -78.05 -46.29
CA ALA A 88 47.05 -77.15 -46.01
C ALA A 88 47.07 -75.91 -46.91
N LYS A 89 48.24 -75.27 -47.07
CA LYS A 89 48.41 -74.14 -48.00
C LYS A 89 48.07 -74.52 -49.44
N LEU A 90 48.49 -75.71 -49.89
CA LEU A 90 48.15 -76.21 -51.21
C LEU A 90 46.63 -76.39 -51.35
N TYR A 91 46.00 -77.04 -50.37
CA TYR A 91 44.55 -77.32 -50.40
C TYR A 91 43.72 -76.06 -50.35
N ASP A 92 44.12 -75.06 -49.56
CA ASP A 92 43.44 -73.78 -49.53
C ASP A 92 43.52 -73.05 -50.87
N SER A 93 44.71 -73.04 -51.51
CA SER A 93 44.89 -72.45 -52.86
C SER A 93 44.03 -73.13 -53.93
N HIS A 94 43.71 -74.41 -53.75
CA HIS A 94 42.86 -75.20 -54.65
C HIS A 94 41.38 -75.22 -54.24
N SER A 95 40.97 -74.43 -53.23
CA SER A 95 39.61 -74.42 -52.70
C SER A 95 39.10 -75.79 -52.22
N ARG A 96 40.00 -76.60 -51.64
CA ARG A 96 39.74 -77.95 -51.10
C ARG A 96 39.61 -77.93 -49.58
N GLN A 97 38.84 -76.98 -49.05
CA GLN A 97 38.70 -76.78 -47.60
C GLN A 97 38.07 -77.97 -46.87
N LYS A 98 37.17 -78.73 -47.51
CA LYS A 98 36.51 -79.88 -46.86
C LYS A 98 37.50 -81.00 -46.57
N GLU A 99 38.36 -81.28 -47.53
CA GLU A 99 39.42 -82.27 -47.42
C GLU A 99 40.51 -81.81 -46.46
N MET A 100 40.80 -80.51 -46.43
CA MET A 100 41.74 -79.92 -45.47
C MET A 100 41.32 -80.14 -44.02
N ASN A 101 40.02 -80.01 -43.71
CA ASN A 101 39.50 -80.35 -42.37
C ASN A 101 39.87 -81.79 -41.98
N ILE A 102 39.71 -82.76 -42.88
CA ILE A 102 39.89 -84.17 -42.57
C ILE A 102 41.30 -84.47 -42.04
N PHE A 103 42.34 -84.04 -42.77
CA PHE A 103 43.71 -84.40 -42.37
C PHE A 103 44.27 -83.50 -41.27
N LEU A 104 43.85 -82.23 -41.19
CA LEU A 104 44.26 -81.35 -40.09
C LEU A 104 43.57 -81.71 -38.78
N ASP A 105 42.29 -82.09 -38.78
CA ASP A 105 41.61 -82.59 -37.58
C ASP A 105 42.29 -83.88 -37.09
N GLU A 106 42.62 -84.81 -38.00
CA GLU A 106 43.38 -86.02 -37.63
C GLU A 106 44.75 -85.69 -37.03
N TYR A 107 45.45 -84.68 -37.57
CA TYR A 107 46.72 -84.19 -37.02
C TYR A 107 46.55 -83.62 -35.61
N ILE A 108 45.54 -82.76 -35.41
CA ILE A 108 45.24 -82.15 -34.11
C ILE A 108 44.90 -83.23 -33.07
N ASP A 109 44.05 -84.20 -33.41
CA ASP A 109 43.60 -85.25 -32.51
C ASP A 109 44.74 -86.19 -32.08
N LYS A 110 45.61 -86.56 -33.03
CA LYS A 110 46.69 -87.52 -32.76
C LYS A 110 47.96 -86.87 -32.22
N ARG A 111 48.16 -85.57 -32.44
CA ARG A 111 49.33 -84.80 -31.99
C ARG A 111 48.93 -83.48 -31.32
N PRO A 112 48.17 -83.52 -30.21
CA PRO A 112 47.62 -82.32 -29.57
C PRO A 112 48.68 -81.35 -29.00
N ASN A 113 49.94 -81.79 -28.83
CA ASN A 113 51.05 -80.97 -28.33
C ASN A 113 52.04 -80.55 -29.43
N GLY A 114 51.76 -80.85 -30.71
CA GLY A 114 52.63 -80.47 -31.83
C GLY A 114 52.73 -78.94 -32.00
N SER A 115 53.88 -78.46 -32.48
CA SER A 115 54.16 -77.02 -32.65
C SER A 115 53.20 -76.32 -33.62
N ASP A 116 52.67 -77.04 -34.62
CA ASP A 116 51.76 -76.48 -35.63
C ASP A 116 50.27 -76.69 -35.32
N VAL A 117 49.90 -77.20 -34.15
CA VAL A 117 48.49 -77.44 -33.77
C VAL A 117 47.67 -76.14 -33.75
N VAL A 118 48.23 -75.08 -33.16
CA VAL A 118 47.56 -73.76 -33.15
C VAL A 118 47.41 -73.25 -34.59
N LYS A 119 48.48 -73.30 -35.40
CA LYS A 119 48.43 -72.89 -36.81
C LYS A 119 47.40 -73.71 -37.61
N SER A 120 47.28 -75.01 -37.31
CA SER A 120 46.27 -75.90 -37.90
C SER A 120 44.85 -75.40 -37.60
N HIS A 121 44.55 -75.08 -36.33
CA HIS A 121 43.28 -74.49 -35.97
C HIS A 121 43.01 -73.16 -36.70
N LEU A 122 44.02 -72.28 -36.82
CA LEU A 122 43.86 -71.00 -37.51
C LEU A 122 43.59 -71.16 -39.02
N LEU A 123 44.26 -72.10 -39.68
CA LEU A 123 43.97 -72.45 -41.08
C LEU A 123 42.55 -73.01 -41.23
N LEU A 124 42.10 -73.84 -40.28
CA LEU A 124 40.74 -74.37 -40.28
C LEU A 124 39.68 -73.30 -40.02
N VAL A 125 40.00 -72.20 -39.33
CA VAL A 125 39.11 -71.04 -39.20
C VAL A 125 38.85 -70.42 -40.57
N GLU A 126 39.89 -70.09 -41.33
CA GLU A 126 39.74 -69.49 -42.66
C GLU A 126 39.01 -70.43 -43.63
N ALA A 127 39.35 -71.72 -43.56
CA ALA A 127 38.73 -72.77 -44.35
C ALA A 127 37.23 -72.89 -44.08
N ASN A 128 36.84 -72.96 -42.81
CA ASN A 128 35.46 -73.13 -42.41
C ASN A 128 34.63 -71.86 -42.63
N GLU A 129 35.23 -70.68 -42.57
CA GLU A 129 34.54 -69.44 -42.97
C GLU A 129 34.24 -69.45 -44.48
N THR A 130 35.16 -69.93 -45.32
CA THR A 130 34.93 -70.12 -46.77
C THR A 130 33.79 -71.12 -47.02
N LEU A 131 33.71 -72.18 -46.22
CA LEU A 131 32.62 -73.16 -46.25
C LEU A 131 31.32 -72.67 -45.59
N LYS A 132 31.31 -71.45 -45.03
CA LYS A 132 30.21 -70.86 -44.24
C LYS A 132 29.81 -71.69 -43.01
N LYS A 133 30.70 -72.56 -42.51
CA LYS A 133 30.53 -73.38 -41.31
C LYS A 133 30.98 -72.61 -40.07
N ARG A 134 30.25 -71.55 -39.73
CA ARG A 134 30.66 -70.57 -38.69
C ARG A 134 30.74 -71.16 -37.28
N ASP A 135 29.94 -72.19 -36.98
CA ASP A 135 30.04 -72.89 -35.69
C ASP A 135 31.42 -73.52 -35.52
N LEU A 136 31.95 -74.16 -36.58
CA LEU A 136 33.30 -74.72 -36.57
C LEU A 136 34.38 -73.63 -36.51
N VAL A 137 34.13 -72.47 -37.14
CA VAL A 137 35.03 -71.31 -37.02
C VAL A 137 35.20 -70.92 -35.56
N ILE A 138 34.10 -70.79 -34.81
CA ILE A 138 34.14 -70.48 -33.38
C ILE A 138 34.80 -71.61 -32.59
N THR A 139 34.50 -72.87 -32.89
CA THR A 139 35.12 -74.03 -32.21
C THR A 139 36.64 -74.01 -32.37
N HIS A 140 37.16 -73.85 -33.60
CA HIS A 140 38.61 -73.79 -33.81
C HIS A 140 39.24 -72.53 -33.21
N MET A 141 38.56 -71.39 -33.22
CA MET A 141 39.01 -70.18 -32.53
C MET A 141 39.08 -70.37 -31.01
N GLN A 142 38.09 -71.03 -30.42
CA GLN A 142 38.07 -71.36 -28.98
C GLN A 142 39.22 -72.30 -28.64
N ASN A 143 39.43 -73.36 -29.44
CA ASN A 143 40.52 -74.31 -29.22
C ASN A 143 41.89 -73.62 -29.35
N ALA A 144 42.10 -72.81 -30.39
CA ALA A 144 43.31 -72.01 -30.53
C ALA A 144 43.51 -71.07 -29.33
N SER A 145 42.44 -70.39 -28.88
CA SER A 145 42.43 -69.57 -27.67
C SER A 145 42.88 -70.36 -26.43
N ASP A 146 42.30 -71.54 -26.19
CA ASP A 146 42.59 -72.35 -25.01
C ASP A 146 44.02 -72.90 -25.03
N LEU A 147 44.53 -73.28 -26.21
CA LEU A 147 45.94 -73.65 -26.40
C LEU A 147 46.88 -72.45 -26.20
N CYS A 148 46.46 -71.24 -26.57
CA CYS A 148 47.26 -70.03 -26.40
C CYS A 148 47.23 -69.43 -25.00
N ARG A 149 46.24 -69.82 -24.17
CA ARG A 149 46.09 -69.32 -22.80
C ARG A 149 47.37 -69.52 -21.99
N LYS A 150 47.70 -68.52 -21.18
CA LYS A 150 48.86 -68.59 -20.28
C LYS A 150 48.75 -69.80 -19.35
N GLY A 151 49.73 -70.70 -19.42
CA GLY A 151 49.77 -71.92 -18.60
C GLY A 151 49.02 -73.13 -19.18
N SER A 152 48.55 -73.08 -20.43
CA SER A 152 48.06 -74.27 -21.14
C SER A 152 49.17 -75.32 -21.30
N ASP A 153 48.78 -76.59 -21.44
CA ASP A 153 49.75 -77.69 -21.58
C ASP A 153 50.47 -77.66 -22.93
N TRP A 154 49.78 -77.19 -23.98
CA TRP A 154 50.40 -76.92 -25.27
C TRP A 154 51.50 -75.86 -25.14
N ARG A 155 51.23 -74.72 -24.50
CA ARG A 155 52.20 -73.63 -24.35
C ARG A 155 53.42 -74.05 -23.50
N LYS A 156 53.24 -74.95 -22.53
CA LYS A 156 54.34 -75.52 -21.73
C LYS A 156 55.18 -76.54 -22.49
N SER A 157 54.59 -77.25 -23.46
CA SER A 157 55.30 -78.28 -24.23
C SER A 157 56.12 -77.73 -25.39
N GLN A 158 55.93 -76.46 -25.76
CA GLN A 158 56.74 -75.80 -26.79
C GLN A 158 58.14 -75.46 -26.25
N LYS A 159 59.16 -75.98 -26.92
CA LYS A 159 60.58 -75.77 -26.55
C LYS A 159 61.12 -74.42 -27.05
N ASP A 160 60.59 -73.93 -28.16
CA ASP A 160 60.97 -72.65 -28.76
C ASP A 160 59.92 -71.57 -28.43
N ALA A 161 60.35 -70.51 -27.74
CA ALA A 161 59.49 -69.40 -27.38
C ALA A 161 58.97 -68.63 -28.62
N THR A 162 59.67 -68.73 -29.76
CA THR A 162 59.25 -68.10 -31.01
C THR A 162 57.99 -68.75 -31.59
N GLU A 163 57.76 -70.05 -31.38
CA GLU A 163 56.55 -70.73 -31.85
C GLU A 163 55.30 -70.24 -31.11
N VAL A 164 55.42 -70.00 -29.80
CA VAL A 164 54.35 -69.40 -29.00
C VAL A 164 54.07 -67.97 -29.46
N ALA A 165 55.11 -67.17 -29.70
CA ALA A 165 54.96 -65.80 -30.19
C ALA A 165 54.27 -65.76 -31.57
N GLN A 166 54.76 -66.54 -32.54
CA GLN A 166 54.21 -66.59 -33.90
C GLN A 166 52.79 -67.16 -33.93
N SER A 167 52.52 -68.23 -33.21
CA SER A 167 51.20 -68.90 -33.27
C SER A 167 50.15 -68.17 -32.44
N CYS A 168 50.50 -67.69 -31.24
CA CYS A 168 49.53 -67.13 -30.30
C CYS A 168 49.51 -65.60 -30.26
N GLU A 169 50.66 -64.96 -30.16
CA GLU A 169 50.73 -63.49 -30.00
C GLU A 169 50.50 -62.77 -31.35
N GLU A 170 50.99 -63.35 -32.44
CA GLU A 170 50.80 -62.86 -33.81
C GLU A 170 49.65 -63.57 -34.53
N GLY A 171 49.74 -64.89 -34.72
CA GLY A 171 48.83 -65.67 -35.56
C GLY A 171 47.38 -65.68 -35.07
N PHE A 172 47.13 -66.16 -33.85
CA PHE A 172 45.79 -66.23 -33.27
C PHE A 172 45.16 -64.84 -33.17
N ARG A 173 45.94 -63.84 -32.72
CA ARG A 173 45.48 -62.46 -32.63
C ARG A 173 45.12 -61.88 -33.99
N HIS A 174 45.99 -62.03 -35.00
CA HIS A 174 45.74 -61.53 -36.35
C HIS A 174 44.49 -62.15 -36.96
N THR A 175 44.41 -63.48 -36.94
CA THR A 175 43.27 -64.23 -37.51
C THR A 175 41.96 -63.86 -36.81
N SER A 176 41.98 -63.74 -35.48
CA SER A 176 40.78 -63.40 -34.70
C SER A 176 40.31 -61.97 -34.98
N LEU A 177 41.23 -61.01 -35.10
CA LEU A 177 40.90 -59.62 -35.40
C LEU A 177 40.40 -59.45 -36.84
N ASP A 178 41.01 -60.14 -37.80
CA ASP A 178 40.56 -60.09 -39.19
C ASP A 178 39.15 -60.68 -39.33
N MET A 179 38.90 -61.83 -38.69
CA MET A 179 37.57 -62.43 -38.67
C MET A 179 36.53 -61.56 -37.96
N ALA A 180 36.90 -60.99 -36.79
CA ALA A 180 36.03 -60.06 -36.08
C ALA A 180 35.69 -58.83 -36.93
N LYS A 181 36.69 -58.25 -37.61
CA LYS A 181 36.48 -57.11 -38.53
C LYS A 181 35.54 -57.49 -39.68
N LYS A 182 35.78 -58.63 -40.33
CA LYS A 182 34.96 -59.15 -41.43
C LYS A 182 33.51 -59.32 -41.01
N TRP A 183 33.26 -59.99 -39.89
CA TRP A 183 31.90 -60.20 -39.37
C TRP A 183 31.25 -58.89 -38.90
N TRP A 184 32.02 -57.98 -38.28
CA TRP A 184 31.52 -56.67 -37.88
C TRP A 184 31.09 -55.84 -39.10
N GLU A 185 31.89 -55.79 -40.17
CA GLU A 185 31.53 -55.07 -41.39
C GLU A 185 30.28 -55.62 -42.07
N ILE A 186 30.09 -56.95 -42.05
CA ILE A 186 28.87 -57.59 -42.56
C ILE A 186 27.66 -57.16 -41.72
N TRP A 187 27.79 -57.18 -40.39
CA TRP A 187 26.73 -56.73 -39.51
C TRP A 187 26.41 -55.23 -39.67
N LEU A 188 27.43 -54.36 -39.85
CA LEU A 188 27.22 -52.93 -40.09
C LEU A 188 26.46 -52.65 -41.38
N LYS A 189 26.66 -53.47 -42.43
CA LYS A 189 25.90 -53.38 -43.69
C LYS A 189 24.45 -53.85 -43.55
N ASN A 190 24.17 -54.78 -42.62
CA ASN A 190 22.82 -55.23 -42.32
C ASN A 190 22.65 -55.60 -40.84
N LYS A 191 22.17 -54.63 -40.05
CA LYS A 191 22.00 -54.76 -38.60
C LYS A 191 20.96 -55.81 -38.18
N GLN A 192 20.12 -56.31 -39.09
CA GLN A 192 19.17 -57.38 -38.81
C GLN A 192 19.85 -58.75 -38.65
N ASN A 193 21.08 -58.90 -39.17
CA ASN A 193 21.81 -60.17 -39.08
C ASN A 193 22.58 -60.29 -37.76
N VAL A 194 21.82 -60.41 -36.67
CA VAL A 194 22.32 -60.45 -35.28
C VAL A 194 23.33 -61.58 -35.01
N ALA A 195 23.31 -62.65 -35.81
CA ALA A 195 24.30 -63.72 -35.70
C ALA A 195 25.74 -63.20 -35.87
N PHE A 196 25.98 -62.26 -36.79
CA PHE A 196 27.32 -61.71 -36.99
C PHE A 196 27.77 -60.81 -35.84
N SER A 197 26.86 -60.08 -35.18
CA SER A 197 27.23 -59.33 -33.98
C SER A 197 27.59 -60.25 -32.81
N ASP A 198 26.84 -61.35 -32.63
CA ASP A 198 27.12 -62.31 -31.55
C ASP A 198 28.45 -63.04 -31.79
N LEU A 199 28.72 -63.42 -33.03
CA LEU A 199 30.00 -64.02 -33.43
C LEU A 199 31.18 -63.05 -33.24
N THR A 200 31.01 -61.79 -33.64
CA THR A 200 32.02 -60.73 -33.43
C THR A 200 32.27 -60.50 -31.94
N GLN A 201 31.19 -60.47 -31.13
CA GLN A 201 31.29 -60.31 -29.68
C GLN A 201 32.09 -61.45 -29.05
N GLN A 202 31.82 -62.70 -29.46
CA GLN A 202 32.55 -63.87 -28.99
C GLN A 202 34.04 -63.78 -29.32
N LEU A 203 34.41 -63.43 -30.55
CA LEU A 203 35.82 -63.28 -30.93
C LEU A 203 36.54 -62.21 -30.12
N PHE A 204 35.95 -61.04 -29.94
CA PHE A 204 36.55 -60.01 -29.09
C PHE A 204 36.75 -60.51 -27.66
N LYS A 205 35.80 -61.26 -27.11
CA LYS A 205 35.94 -61.87 -25.80
C LYS A 205 37.11 -62.87 -25.75
N LEU A 206 37.24 -63.75 -26.75
CA LEU A 206 38.36 -64.71 -26.82
C LEU A 206 39.73 -64.04 -26.92
N ILE A 207 39.83 -62.95 -27.67
CA ILE A 207 41.06 -62.15 -27.76
C ILE A 207 41.39 -61.54 -26.40
N LEU A 208 40.41 -60.89 -25.76
CA LEU A 208 40.61 -60.19 -24.49
C LEU A 208 40.83 -61.15 -23.31
N ASP A 209 40.24 -62.35 -23.32
CA ASP A 209 40.43 -63.38 -22.30
C ASP A 209 41.87 -63.97 -22.33
N ASN A 210 42.57 -63.89 -23.46
CA ASN A 210 43.97 -64.34 -23.62
C ASN A 210 45.02 -63.23 -23.55
N GLU A 211 44.61 -61.99 -23.30
CA GLU A 211 45.53 -60.86 -23.28
C GLU A 211 46.54 -60.95 -22.11
N ASP A 212 47.66 -60.24 -22.25
CA ASP A 212 48.55 -60.00 -21.12
C ASP A 212 47.96 -58.91 -20.22
N ALA A 213 47.60 -59.26 -18.98
CA ALA A 213 47.08 -58.31 -18.01
C ALA A 213 48.05 -57.14 -17.72
N ALA A 214 49.37 -57.35 -17.90
CA ALA A 214 50.39 -56.30 -17.76
C ALA A 214 50.47 -55.37 -18.98
N LYS A 215 50.02 -55.84 -20.15
CA LYS A 215 50.01 -55.09 -21.43
C LYS A 215 48.66 -55.28 -22.14
N PRO A 216 47.56 -54.74 -21.59
CA PRO A 216 46.22 -54.98 -22.11
C PRO A 216 46.04 -54.40 -23.52
N ASP A 217 45.28 -55.08 -24.38
CA ASP A 217 45.01 -54.62 -25.74
C ASP A 217 43.90 -53.55 -25.74
N LEU A 218 44.29 -52.31 -25.49
CA LEU A 218 43.37 -51.19 -25.34
C LEU A 218 42.64 -50.83 -26.64
N LYS A 219 43.25 -51.09 -27.80
CA LYS A 219 42.60 -50.82 -29.11
C LYS A 219 41.49 -51.83 -29.36
N THR A 220 41.76 -53.10 -29.15
CA THR A 220 40.75 -54.16 -29.27
C THR A 220 39.64 -53.98 -28.23
N ARG A 221 39.98 -53.59 -27.01
CA ARG A 221 38.98 -53.31 -25.97
C ARG A 221 38.09 -52.12 -26.30
N PHE A 222 38.64 -51.05 -26.88
CA PHE A 222 37.85 -49.92 -27.34
C PHE A 222 36.88 -50.31 -28.46
N ALA A 223 37.35 -51.12 -29.43
CA ALA A 223 36.50 -51.68 -30.49
C ALA A 223 35.40 -52.59 -29.93
N TYR A 224 35.72 -53.41 -28.92
CA TYR A 224 34.75 -54.24 -28.22
C TYR A 224 33.68 -53.40 -27.50
N ALA A 225 34.10 -52.31 -26.83
CA ALA A 225 33.19 -51.37 -26.20
C ALA A 225 32.25 -50.70 -27.21
N GLU A 226 32.75 -50.36 -28.39
CA GLU A 226 31.96 -49.80 -29.49
C GLU A 226 30.91 -50.79 -30.01
N LEU A 227 31.29 -52.06 -30.20
CA LEU A 227 30.32 -53.11 -30.54
C LEU A 227 29.24 -53.23 -29.47
N LEU A 228 29.63 -53.32 -28.19
CA LEU A 228 28.67 -53.40 -27.07
C LEU A 228 27.72 -52.22 -27.04
N PHE A 229 28.23 -51.00 -27.29
CA PHE A 229 27.42 -49.79 -27.36
C PHE A 229 26.40 -49.88 -28.51
N GLN A 230 26.82 -50.30 -29.71
CA GLN A 230 25.95 -50.47 -30.87
C GLN A 230 24.90 -51.58 -30.67
N LEU A 231 25.19 -52.59 -29.85
CA LEU A 231 24.25 -53.63 -29.43
C LEU A 231 23.31 -53.18 -28.30
N GLY A 232 23.47 -51.96 -27.78
CA GLY A 232 22.66 -51.43 -26.69
C GLY A 232 23.00 -52.02 -25.32
N LYS A 233 24.13 -52.74 -25.18
CA LYS A 233 24.69 -53.28 -23.93
C LYS A 233 25.50 -52.19 -23.22
N PHE A 234 24.81 -51.12 -22.84
CA PHE A 234 25.43 -49.86 -22.44
C PHE A 234 26.24 -49.92 -21.14
N ASP A 235 25.84 -50.73 -20.15
CA ASP A 235 26.60 -50.90 -18.90
C ASP A 235 27.95 -51.61 -19.15
N GLU A 236 27.93 -52.66 -19.97
CA GLU A 236 29.14 -53.40 -20.36
C GLU A 236 30.06 -52.50 -21.20
N ALA A 237 29.50 -51.76 -22.16
CA ALA A 237 30.25 -50.79 -22.97
C ALA A 237 30.92 -49.72 -22.09
N SER A 238 30.16 -49.12 -21.15
CA SER A 238 30.66 -48.13 -20.20
C SER A 238 31.85 -48.65 -19.40
N THR A 239 31.79 -49.91 -18.96
CA THR A 239 32.85 -50.57 -18.19
C THR A 239 34.11 -50.74 -19.04
N GLN A 240 33.97 -51.24 -20.28
CA GLN A 240 35.10 -51.43 -21.18
C GLN A 240 35.75 -50.10 -21.59
N TYR A 241 34.96 -49.08 -21.91
CA TYR A 241 35.49 -47.74 -22.18
C TYR A 241 36.23 -47.14 -20.97
N LYS A 242 35.70 -47.30 -19.74
CA LYS A 242 36.38 -46.85 -18.52
C LYS A 242 37.75 -47.50 -18.38
N MET A 243 37.84 -48.82 -18.58
CA MET A 243 39.12 -49.55 -18.54
C MET A 243 40.13 -49.01 -19.57
N VAL A 244 39.68 -48.70 -20.79
CA VAL A 244 40.55 -48.09 -21.81
C VAL A 244 41.04 -46.72 -21.36
N GLY A 245 40.14 -45.85 -20.90
CA GLY A 245 40.47 -44.49 -20.48
C GLY A 245 41.27 -44.39 -19.18
N ASP A 246 41.25 -45.42 -18.33
CA ASP A 246 42.08 -45.51 -17.12
C ASP A 246 43.50 -46.00 -17.41
N LYS A 247 43.70 -46.86 -18.43
CA LYS A 247 44.99 -47.50 -18.71
C LYS A 247 45.77 -46.91 -19.88
N THR A 248 45.11 -46.22 -20.81
CA THR A 248 45.78 -45.72 -22.02
C THR A 248 46.65 -44.50 -21.75
N THR A 249 47.83 -44.47 -22.37
CA THR A 249 48.72 -43.30 -22.40
C THR A 249 48.47 -42.39 -23.61
N ASP A 250 47.72 -42.86 -24.61
CA ASP A 250 47.30 -42.08 -25.78
C ASP A 250 46.21 -41.08 -25.37
N ASP A 251 46.49 -39.78 -25.52
CA ASP A 251 45.60 -38.70 -25.08
C ASP A 251 44.26 -38.65 -25.82
N ILE A 252 44.26 -38.93 -27.13
CA ILE A 252 43.05 -38.91 -27.96
C ILE A 252 42.16 -40.08 -27.56
N LEU A 253 42.75 -41.28 -27.49
CA LEU A 253 42.03 -42.47 -27.06
C LEU A 253 41.53 -42.34 -25.62
N ARG A 254 42.32 -41.71 -24.73
CA ARG A 254 41.92 -41.43 -23.34
C ARG A 254 40.73 -40.48 -23.28
N HIS A 255 40.73 -39.44 -24.11
CA HIS A 255 39.63 -38.48 -24.22
C HIS A 255 38.34 -39.17 -24.66
N ASP A 256 38.40 -39.88 -25.79
CA ASP A 256 37.23 -40.50 -26.39
C ASP A 256 36.68 -41.62 -25.52
N ALA A 257 37.55 -42.46 -24.93
CA ALA A 257 37.12 -43.52 -24.03
C ALA A 257 36.47 -42.99 -22.74
N ASN A 258 37.05 -41.98 -22.09
CA ASN A 258 36.45 -41.42 -20.87
C ASN A 258 35.07 -40.79 -21.16
N TYR A 259 34.91 -40.12 -22.29
CA TYR A 259 33.60 -39.56 -22.67
C TYR A 259 32.61 -40.66 -23.06
N ALA A 260 33.02 -41.63 -23.87
CA ALA A 260 32.19 -42.74 -24.30
C ALA A 260 31.72 -43.60 -23.10
N ALA A 261 32.55 -43.74 -22.07
CA ALA A 261 32.16 -44.38 -20.82
C ALA A 261 30.98 -43.65 -20.16
N LEU A 262 31.10 -42.33 -19.97
CA LEU A 262 30.03 -41.49 -19.43
C LEU A 262 28.76 -41.55 -20.29
N PHE A 263 28.90 -41.36 -21.60
CA PHE A 263 27.77 -41.34 -22.54
C PHE A 263 27.04 -42.70 -22.58
N SER A 264 27.79 -43.80 -22.54
CA SER A 264 27.22 -45.15 -22.44
C SER A 264 26.43 -45.31 -21.13
N LYS A 265 26.97 -44.86 -20.00
CA LYS A 265 26.25 -44.92 -18.73
C LYS A 265 24.96 -44.11 -18.75
N GLU A 266 24.95 -42.93 -19.38
CA GLU A 266 23.74 -42.13 -19.57
C GLU A 266 22.69 -42.86 -20.43
N LYS A 267 23.09 -43.50 -21.52
CA LYS A 267 22.20 -44.32 -22.34
C LYS A 267 21.64 -45.54 -21.58
N SER A 268 22.41 -46.10 -20.65
CA SER A 268 21.92 -47.14 -19.74
C SER A 268 20.82 -46.62 -18.81
N ILE A 269 21.01 -45.44 -18.23
CA ILE A 269 20.03 -44.78 -17.34
C ILE A 269 18.75 -44.41 -18.09
N GLU A 270 18.84 -43.91 -19.33
CA GLU A 270 17.68 -43.61 -20.18
C GLU A 270 16.78 -44.85 -20.38
N LYS A 271 17.37 -46.06 -20.46
CA LYS A 271 16.60 -47.31 -20.53
C LYS A 271 15.98 -47.70 -19.19
N LYS A 272 16.75 -47.56 -18.10
CA LYS A 272 16.31 -47.88 -16.74
C LYS A 272 17.18 -47.15 -15.72
N SER A 273 16.60 -46.15 -15.05
CA SER A 273 17.26 -45.41 -13.98
C SER A 273 17.27 -46.23 -12.69
N GLU A 274 18.43 -46.27 -12.03
CA GLU A 274 18.69 -46.97 -10.76
C GLU A 274 19.69 -46.12 -9.94
N PRO A 275 19.55 -46.01 -8.61
CA PRO A 275 20.42 -45.15 -7.80
C PRO A 275 21.92 -45.39 -7.96
N LEU A 276 22.32 -46.66 -8.11
CA LEU A 276 23.73 -47.03 -8.33
C LEU A 276 24.26 -46.49 -9.67
N LYS A 277 23.45 -46.56 -10.73
CA LYS A 277 23.83 -46.04 -12.05
C LYS A 277 23.98 -44.52 -12.03
N GLU A 278 23.12 -43.85 -11.28
CA GLU A 278 23.20 -42.39 -11.08
C GLU A 278 24.48 -41.98 -10.35
N ALA A 279 24.88 -42.72 -9.31
CA ALA A 279 26.15 -42.51 -8.63
C ALA A 279 27.35 -42.73 -9.56
N GLU A 280 27.33 -43.80 -10.37
CA GLU A 280 28.37 -44.09 -11.37
C GLU A 280 28.44 -43.01 -12.46
N ARG A 281 27.31 -42.49 -12.94
CA ARG A 281 27.26 -41.36 -13.89
C ARG A 281 28.01 -40.15 -13.34
N LYS A 282 27.77 -39.82 -12.05
CA LYS A 282 28.43 -38.71 -11.37
C LYS A 282 29.93 -38.95 -11.21
N GLU A 283 30.35 -40.16 -10.86
CA GLU A 283 31.76 -40.56 -10.79
C GLU A 283 32.44 -40.40 -12.17
N LEU A 284 31.84 -40.94 -13.23
CA LEU A 284 32.37 -40.89 -14.59
C LEU A 284 32.47 -39.44 -15.12
N ALA A 285 31.46 -38.61 -14.85
CA ALA A 285 31.49 -37.19 -15.21
C ALA A 285 32.59 -36.43 -14.47
N THR A 286 32.76 -36.71 -13.18
CA THR A 286 33.83 -36.12 -12.35
C THR A 286 35.21 -36.56 -12.84
N ASN A 287 35.38 -37.86 -13.14
CA ASN A 287 36.62 -38.42 -13.68
C ASN A 287 36.96 -37.81 -15.06
N TYR A 288 35.96 -37.66 -15.95
CA TYR A 288 36.16 -37.00 -17.23
C TYR A 288 36.69 -35.58 -17.05
N LEU A 289 36.09 -34.77 -16.18
CA LEU A 289 36.54 -33.39 -15.95
C LEU A 289 37.89 -33.29 -15.25
N ALA A 290 38.22 -34.24 -14.36
CA ALA A 290 39.52 -34.30 -13.71
C ALA A 290 40.65 -34.56 -14.71
N LYS A 291 40.43 -35.46 -15.67
CA LYS A 291 41.42 -35.82 -16.70
C LYS A 291 41.40 -34.90 -17.92
N HIS A 292 40.23 -34.38 -18.28
CA HIS A 292 39.99 -33.60 -19.51
C HIS A 292 39.26 -32.27 -19.21
N PRO A 293 39.83 -31.38 -18.38
CA PRO A 293 39.17 -30.14 -17.93
C PRO A 293 38.89 -29.14 -19.06
N MET A 294 39.62 -29.25 -20.17
CA MET A 294 39.46 -28.48 -21.41
C MET A 294 39.08 -29.37 -22.61
N GLY A 295 38.62 -30.60 -22.37
CA GLY A 295 38.22 -31.53 -23.42
C GLY A 295 37.03 -31.01 -24.23
N LYS A 296 36.82 -31.57 -25.44
CA LYS A 296 35.76 -31.16 -26.37
C LYS A 296 34.37 -31.13 -25.71
N TYR A 297 34.11 -32.04 -24.78
CA TYR A 297 32.82 -32.16 -24.11
C TYR A 297 32.81 -31.56 -22.69
N ALA A 298 33.87 -30.90 -22.23
CA ALA A 298 34.00 -30.41 -20.87
C ALA A 298 32.87 -29.46 -20.46
N THR A 299 32.45 -28.54 -21.34
CA THR A 299 31.32 -27.62 -21.06
C THR A 299 30.01 -28.37 -20.84
N ALA A 300 29.71 -29.36 -21.69
CA ALA A 300 28.51 -30.18 -21.57
C ALA A 300 28.53 -31.06 -20.31
N VAL A 301 29.70 -31.63 -19.95
CA VAL A 301 29.84 -32.44 -18.74
C VAL A 301 29.74 -31.60 -17.46
N LYS A 302 30.28 -30.37 -17.45
CA LYS A 302 30.06 -29.40 -16.35
C LYS A 302 28.58 -29.09 -16.17
N PHE A 303 27.86 -28.84 -17.29
CA PHE A 303 26.41 -28.59 -17.23
C PHE A 303 25.67 -29.77 -16.60
N LYS A 304 25.99 -31.00 -17.02
CA LYS A 304 25.39 -32.22 -16.49
C LYS A 304 25.60 -32.37 -14.98
N LEU A 305 26.84 -32.18 -14.48
CA LEU A 305 27.09 -32.23 -13.03
C LEU A 305 26.28 -31.16 -12.27
N GLY A 306 26.20 -29.96 -12.83
CA GLY A 306 25.37 -28.89 -12.26
C GLY A 306 23.88 -29.23 -12.22
N HIS A 307 23.36 -29.81 -13.30
CA HIS A 307 21.97 -30.24 -13.40
C HIS A 307 21.65 -31.38 -12.43
N ILE A 308 22.52 -32.39 -12.33
CA ILE A 308 22.38 -33.49 -11.37
C ILE A 308 22.29 -32.95 -9.94
N ALA A 309 23.22 -32.06 -9.58
CA ALA A 309 23.21 -31.45 -8.24
C ALA A 309 21.95 -30.60 -8.00
N TYR A 310 21.41 -29.96 -9.04
CA TYR A 310 20.14 -29.22 -8.96
C TYR A 310 18.95 -30.17 -8.71
N GLU A 311 18.86 -31.29 -9.44
CA GLU A 311 17.81 -32.31 -9.25
C GLU A 311 17.90 -32.98 -7.86
N GLU A 312 19.11 -33.11 -7.31
CA GLU A 312 19.37 -33.58 -5.95
C GLU A 312 19.01 -32.55 -4.85
N ASN A 313 18.52 -31.35 -5.21
CA ASN A 313 18.34 -30.18 -4.32
C ASN A 313 19.63 -29.70 -3.64
N ASN A 314 20.81 -30.11 -4.13
CA ASN A 314 22.11 -29.64 -3.65
C ASN A 314 22.53 -28.37 -4.39
N TYR A 315 21.86 -27.27 -4.07
CA TYR A 315 22.03 -26.00 -4.79
C TYR A 315 23.43 -25.40 -4.67
N VAL A 316 24.18 -25.69 -3.61
CA VAL A 316 25.57 -25.21 -3.45
C VAL A 316 26.48 -25.88 -4.48
N GLU A 317 26.37 -27.19 -4.62
CA GLU A 317 27.14 -27.94 -5.62
C GLU A 317 26.65 -27.63 -7.05
N ALA A 318 25.34 -27.44 -7.25
CA ALA A 318 24.78 -27.04 -8.54
C ALA A 318 25.32 -25.67 -8.99
N GLU A 319 25.33 -24.68 -8.10
CA GLU A 319 25.81 -23.33 -8.40
C GLU A 319 27.31 -23.32 -8.76
N LYS A 320 28.13 -24.13 -8.08
CA LYS A 320 29.57 -24.31 -8.39
C LYS A 320 29.81 -24.71 -9.85
N TRP A 321 28.96 -25.55 -10.42
CA TRP A 321 29.09 -26.01 -11.80
C TRP A 321 28.35 -25.12 -12.80
N LEU A 322 27.15 -24.63 -12.48
CA LEU A 322 26.29 -23.87 -13.40
C LEU A 322 26.71 -22.40 -13.53
N ARG A 323 27.12 -21.74 -12.45
CA ARG A 323 27.41 -20.29 -12.47
C ARG A 323 28.55 -19.92 -13.43
N PRO A 324 29.68 -20.65 -13.51
CA PRO A 324 30.72 -20.38 -14.50
C PRO A 324 30.23 -20.54 -15.95
N LEU A 325 29.27 -21.43 -16.19
CA LEU A 325 28.69 -21.68 -17.52
C LEU A 325 27.82 -20.53 -18.01
N THR A 326 27.41 -19.62 -17.15
CA THR A 326 26.67 -18.40 -17.54
C THR A 326 27.58 -17.39 -18.27
N LEU A 327 28.91 -17.55 -18.18
CA LEU A 327 29.90 -16.62 -18.72
C LEU A 327 30.62 -17.12 -19.98
N VAL A 328 30.33 -18.34 -20.43
CA VAL A 328 30.99 -18.94 -21.61
C VAL A 328 30.59 -18.23 -22.90
N LYS A 329 31.56 -18.05 -23.78
CA LYS A 329 31.41 -17.36 -25.08
C LYS A 329 31.32 -18.37 -26.23
N GLY A 330 30.90 -17.91 -27.40
CA GLY A 330 30.76 -18.70 -28.63
C GLY A 330 29.33 -19.19 -28.87
N LYS A 331 28.97 -19.37 -30.16
CA LYS A 331 27.63 -19.81 -30.56
C LYS A 331 27.33 -21.24 -30.11
N ASP A 332 28.31 -22.12 -30.14
CA ASP A 332 28.15 -23.53 -29.76
C ASP A 332 27.83 -23.72 -28.26
N ASN A 333 28.08 -22.70 -27.43
CA ASN A 333 27.78 -22.72 -26.00
C ASN A 333 26.53 -21.90 -25.63
N GLU A 334 25.82 -21.32 -26.60
CA GLU A 334 24.68 -20.43 -26.33
C GLU A 334 23.55 -21.16 -25.59
N GLU A 335 23.23 -22.38 -26.00
CA GLU A 335 22.16 -23.17 -25.37
C GLU A 335 22.51 -23.54 -23.93
N VAL A 336 23.74 -24.02 -23.69
CA VAL A 336 24.22 -24.36 -22.34
C VAL A 336 24.22 -23.13 -21.45
N ARG A 337 24.71 -21.99 -21.96
CA ARG A 337 24.69 -20.72 -21.21
C ARG A 337 23.27 -20.34 -20.80
N ARG A 338 22.31 -20.33 -21.74
CA ARG A 338 20.90 -19.99 -21.45
C ARG A 338 20.29 -20.93 -20.41
N LYS A 339 20.49 -22.25 -20.54
CA LYS A 339 20.00 -23.23 -19.57
C LYS A 339 20.62 -23.05 -18.18
N SER A 340 21.92 -22.75 -18.11
CA SER A 340 22.59 -22.45 -16.84
C SER A 340 22.08 -21.16 -16.20
N GLU A 341 21.85 -20.11 -16.98
CA GLU A 341 21.24 -18.87 -16.48
C GLU A 341 19.86 -19.14 -15.87
N ASP A 342 19.00 -19.89 -16.57
CA ASP A 342 17.64 -20.20 -16.12
C ASP A 342 17.65 -21.01 -14.81
N LEU A 343 18.52 -22.03 -14.70
CA LEU A 343 18.66 -22.80 -13.47
C LEU A 343 19.23 -21.96 -12.31
N VAL A 344 20.16 -21.03 -12.58
CA VAL A 344 20.66 -20.12 -11.54
C VAL A 344 19.55 -19.17 -11.06
N LEU A 345 18.74 -18.62 -11.96
CA LEU A 345 17.57 -17.81 -11.58
C LEU A 345 16.58 -18.62 -10.74
N ASP A 346 16.30 -19.85 -11.13
CA ASP A 346 15.36 -20.70 -10.40
C ASP A 346 15.89 -21.08 -9.01
N MET A 347 17.17 -21.42 -8.88
CA MET A 347 17.82 -21.64 -7.58
C MET A 347 17.72 -20.41 -6.67
N LEU A 348 17.93 -19.20 -7.22
CA LEU A 348 17.77 -17.96 -6.46
C LEU A 348 16.31 -17.75 -6.03
N ASN A 349 15.35 -18.08 -6.89
CA ASN A 349 13.92 -18.02 -6.58
C ASN A 349 13.51 -19.02 -5.48
N ILE A 350 14.00 -20.27 -5.54
CA ILE A 350 13.79 -21.29 -4.50
C ILE A 350 14.34 -20.81 -3.14
N LYS A 351 15.53 -20.20 -3.15
CA LYS A 351 16.15 -19.58 -1.96
C LYS A 351 15.45 -18.29 -1.51
N LYS A 352 14.51 -17.75 -2.30
CA LYS A 352 13.88 -16.43 -2.13
C LYS A 352 14.89 -15.28 -2.07
N ASP A 353 16.02 -15.43 -2.76
CA ASP A 353 17.06 -14.41 -2.87
C ASP A 353 16.71 -13.42 -3.99
N TYR A 354 15.70 -12.58 -3.75
CA TYR A 354 15.20 -11.61 -4.75
C TYR A 354 16.26 -10.57 -5.13
N VAL A 355 17.18 -10.23 -4.22
CA VAL A 355 18.33 -9.35 -4.50
C VAL A 355 19.23 -10.02 -5.54
N GLY A 356 19.56 -11.30 -5.33
CA GLY A 356 20.32 -12.11 -6.27
C GLY A 356 19.63 -12.22 -7.64
N ILE A 357 18.31 -12.45 -7.68
CA ILE A 357 17.53 -12.52 -8.93
C ILE A 357 17.63 -11.19 -9.71
N LYS A 358 17.46 -10.07 -9.00
CA LYS A 358 17.50 -8.73 -9.60
C LYS A 358 18.86 -8.45 -10.26
N GLU A 359 19.94 -8.65 -9.51
CA GLU A 359 21.30 -8.41 -10.02
C GLU A 359 21.67 -9.38 -11.14
N PHE A 360 21.31 -10.66 -11.01
CA PHE A 360 21.62 -11.66 -12.02
C PHE A 360 20.82 -11.47 -13.31
N SER A 361 19.53 -11.13 -13.21
CA SER A 361 18.70 -10.78 -14.39
C SER A 361 19.27 -9.57 -15.13
N LYS A 362 19.71 -8.54 -14.40
CA LYS A 362 20.38 -7.36 -14.97
C LYS A 362 21.68 -7.74 -15.68
N GLN A 363 22.48 -8.62 -15.08
CA GLN A 363 23.69 -9.16 -15.72
C GLN A 363 23.36 -9.84 -17.06
N ILE A 364 22.34 -10.70 -17.11
CA ILE A 364 21.91 -11.37 -18.35
C ILE A 364 21.43 -10.37 -19.40
N MET A 365 20.69 -9.33 -19.00
CA MET A 365 20.27 -8.26 -19.92
C MET A 365 21.45 -7.54 -20.57
N THR A 366 22.54 -7.34 -19.83
CA THR A 366 23.74 -6.68 -20.37
C THR A 366 24.55 -7.58 -21.29
N SER A 367 24.54 -8.89 -21.08
CA SER A 367 25.36 -9.86 -21.84
C SER A 367 24.67 -10.39 -23.10
N THR A 368 23.34 -10.49 -23.10
CA THR A 368 22.58 -11.04 -24.23
C THR A 368 22.37 -10.01 -25.35
N THR A 369 22.31 -10.46 -26.60
CA THR A 369 21.92 -9.63 -27.76
C THR A 369 20.46 -9.87 -28.18
N ASP A 370 19.80 -10.89 -27.62
CA ASP A 370 18.42 -11.27 -27.92
C ASP A 370 17.43 -10.30 -27.25
N ALA A 371 16.69 -9.54 -28.05
CA ALA A 371 15.74 -8.55 -27.57
C ALA A 371 14.59 -9.15 -26.73
N THR A 372 14.12 -10.35 -27.09
CA THR A 372 13.07 -11.06 -26.34
C THR A 372 13.61 -11.51 -24.99
N ARG A 373 14.83 -12.03 -24.95
CA ARG A 373 15.49 -12.41 -23.70
C ARG A 373 15.70 -11.19 -22.79
N LYS A 374 16.17 -10.05 -23.34
CA LYS A 374 16.29 -8.80 -22.56
C LYS A 374 14.96 -8.38 -21.93
N LYS A 375 13.87 -8.43 -22.71
CA LYS A 375 12.53 -8.10 -22.23
C LYS A 375 12.09 -9.02 -21.10
N ASN A 376 12.28 -10.34 -21.25
CA ASN A 376 11.91 -11.32 -20.23
C ASN A 376 12.73 -11.13 -18.95
N MET A 377 14.04 -10.91 -19.05
CA MET A 377 14.88 -10.63 -17.88
C MET A 377 14.51 -9.31 -17.20
N GLY A 378 14.12 -8.28 -17.96
CA GLY A 378 13.59 -7.04 -17.40
C GLY A 378 12.32 -7.28 -16.58
N LYS A 379 11.41 -8.14 -17.05
CA LYS A 379 10.20 -8.53 -16.32
C LYS A 379 10.53 -9.28 -15.03
N ILE A 380 11.45 -10.26 -15.09
CA ILE A 380 11.89 -11.02 -13.91
C ILE A 380 12.58 -10.09 -12.89
N GLN A 381 13.44 -9.18 -13.36
CA GLN A 381 14.10 -8.19 -12.52
C GLN A 381 13.08 -7.31 -11.79
N GLU A 382 12.06 -6.84 -12.50
CA GLU A 382 10.99 -6.00 -11.96
C GLU A 382 10.14 -6.76 -10.93
N GLU A 383 9.70 -7.98 -11.24
CA GLU A 383 8.92 -8.86 -10.35
C GLU A 383 9.70 -9.21 -9.07
N ALA A 384 11.00 -9.49 -9.21
CA ALA A 384 11.87 -9.76 -8.06
C ALA A 384 12.05 -8.52 -7.19
N HIS A 385 12.29 -7.35 -7.80
CA HIS A 385 12.41 -6.08 -7.06
C HIS A 385 11.11 -5.75 -6.32
N PHE A 386 9.95 -5.96 -6.94
CA PHE A 386 8.67 -5.76 -6.28
C PHE A 386 8.48 -6.72 -5.10
N THR A 387 8.75 -8.01 -5.30
CA THR A 387 8.61 -9.04 -4.26
C THR A 387 9.59 -8.82 -3.09
N GLU A 388 10.81 -8.38 -3.37
CA GLU A 388 11.80 -7.96 -2.36
C GLU A 388 11.19 -6.91 -1.42
N ILE A 389 10.55 -5.88 -2.01
CA ILE A 389 9.90 -4.81 -1.23
C ILE A 389 8.70 -5.36 -0.44
N GLN A 390 7.94 -6.30 -1.00
CA GLN A 390 6.80 -6.92 -0.31
C GLN A 390 7.24 -7.78 0.89
N GLU A 391 8.32 -8.55 0.77
CA GLU A 391 8.88 -9.28 1.91
C GLU A 391 9.44 -8.33 2.97
N PHE A 392 10.15 -7.28 2.54
CA PHE A 392 10.58 -6.21 3.46
C PHE A 392 9.37 -5.56 4.15
N ALA A 393 8.25 -5.35 3.46
CA ALA A 393 7.03 -4.79 4.05
C ALA A 393 6.41 -5.70 5.12
N LYS A 394 6.68 -7.01 5.14
CA LYS A 394 6.15 -7.93 6.16
C LYS A 394 6.92 -7.83 7.48
N SER A 395 8.26 -7.73 7.43
CA SER A 395 9.12 -7.79 8.62
C SER A 395 9.85 -6.49 8.97
N GLY A 396 10.01 -5.58 8.02
CA GLY A 396 10.73 -4.31 8.17
C GLY A 396 9.85 -3.15 8.62
N ASP A 397 10.45 -1.96 8.65
CA ASP A 397 9.74 -0.72 8.97
C ASP A 397 8.72 -0.37 7.87
N LYS A 398 7.46 -0.19 8.28
CA LYS A 398 6.34 0.05 7.36
C LYS A 398 6.49 1.38 6.60
N ASN A 399 7.05 2.40 7.23
CA ASN A 399 7.26 3.70 6.58
C ASN A 399 8.32 3.60 5.49
N GLU A 400 9.42 2.90 5.78
CA GLU A 400 10.45 2.64 4.79
C GLU A 400 9.91 1.75 3.65
N ALA A 401 9.08 0.75 3.96
CA ALA A 401 8.46 -0.10 2.95
C ALA A 401 7.56 0.71 2.00
N SER A 402 6.72 1.61 2.54
CA SER A 402 5.92 2.51 1.71
C SER A 402 6.81 3.41 0.84
N ALA A 403 7.92 3.93 1.37
CA ALA A 403 8.85 4.75 0.59
C ALA A 403 9.50 3.97 -0.56
N LYS A 404 9.90 2.71 -0.31
CA LYS A 404 10.44 1.80 -1.33
C LYS A 404 9.40 1.51 -2.41
N LEU A 405 8.14 1.26 -2.06
CA LEU A 405 7.05 1.05 -3.03
C LEU A 405 6.79 2.28 -3.92
N ILE A 406 6.82 3.48 -3.34
CA ILE A 406 6.68 4.74 -4.09
C ILE A 406 7.88 4.93 -5.04
N ALA A 407 9.09 4.63 -4.59
CA ALA A 407 10.29 4.69 -5.42
C ALA A 407 10.23 3.67 -6.57
N PHE A 408 9.82 2.43 -6.28
CA PHE A 408 9.59 1.38 -7.27
C PHE A 408 8.58 1.83 -8.34
N ALA A 409 7.45 2.39 -7.91
CA ALA A 409 6.43 2.87 -8.83
C ALA A 409 6.94 3.97 -9.76
N LYS A 410 7.85 4.82 -9.29
CA LYS A 410 8.50 5.87 -10.08
C LYS A 410 9.54 5.30 -11.05
N GLU A 411 10.30 4.30 -10.63
CA GLU A 411 11.30 3.62 -11.48
C GLU A 411 10.63 2.85 -12.63
N HIS A 412 9.50 2.20 -12.35
CA HIS A 412 8.77 1.35 -13.29
C HIS A 412 7.45 2.00 -13.77
N ASP A 413 7.48 3.29 -14.10
CA ASP A 413 6.29 4.14 -14.26
C ASP A 413 5.20 3.61 -15.22
N ASN A 414 5.58 2.83 -16.24
CA ASN A 414 4.65 2.28 -17.24
C ASN A 414 4.18 0.85 -16.96
N SER A 415 4.53 0.26 -15.82
CA SER A 415 4.22 -1.14 -15.53
C SER A 415 2.95 -1.32 -14.71
N LYS A 416 2.33 -2.50 -14.82
CA LYS A 416 1.19 -2.87 -13.97
C LYS A 416 1.59 -2.94 -12.49
N LEU A 417 2.83 -3.36 -12.20
CA LEU A 417 3.34 -3.43 -10.83
C LEU A 417 3.53 -2.04 -10.22
N SER A 418 3.81 -1.00 -11.01
CA SER A 418 3.82 0.39 -10.51
C SER A 418 2.47 0.81 -9.94
N GLN A 419 1.37 0.44 -10.61
CA GLN A 419 0.02 0.66 -10.10
C GLN A 419 -0.21 -0.10 -8.78
N ASP A 420 0.13 -1.39 -8.72
CA ASP A 420 -0.04 -2.19 -7.50
C ASP A 420 0.87 -1.72 -6.36
N ALA A 421 2.07 -1.22 -6.67
CA ALA A 421 3.00 -0.64 -5.72
C ALA A 421 2.45 0.64 -5.07
N LEU A 422 1.89 1.56 -5.87
CA LEU A 422 1.23 2.74 -5.33
C LEU A 422 0.03 2.36 -4.47
N TRP A 423 -0.77 1.39 -4.91
CA TRP A 423 -1.90 0.88 -4.12
C TRP A 423 -1.47 0.35 -2.76
N GLN A 424 -0.42 -0.48 -2.71
CA GLN A 424 0.12 -1.02 -1.46
C GLN A 424 0.73 0.08 -0.59
N ALA A 425 1.45 1.04 -1.18
CA ALA A 425 2.01 2.18 -0.46
C ALA A 425 0.93 3.02 0.22
N MET A 426 -0.15 3.36 -0.50
CA MET A 426 -1.30 4.09 0.06
C MET A 426 -1.92 3.33 1.24
N GLY A 427 -2.14 2.02 1.09
CA GLY A 427 -2.67 1.18 2.15
C GLY A 427 -1.81 1.24 3.42
N ILE A 428 -0.49 1.11 3.27
CA ILE A 428 0.46 1.20 4.39
C ILE A 428 0.40 2.59 5.05
N LEU A 429 0.38 3.68 4.28
CA LEU A 429 0.31 5.04 4.84
C LEU A 429 -0.98 5.26 5.65
N TYR A 430 -2.12 4.74 5.17
CA TYR A 430 -3.38 4.81 5.94
C TYR A 430 -3.32 4.01 7.24
N THR A 431 -2.78 2.79 7.23
CA THR A 431 -2.68 1.95 8.44
C THR A 431 -1.71 2.52 9.46
N GLU A 432 -0.60 3.12 9.01
CA GLU A 432 0.38 3.78 9.88
C GLU A 432 -0.11 5.15 10.40
N GLY A 433 -1.29 5.61 9.98
CA GLY A 433 -1.89 6.87 10.43
C GLY A 433 -1.33 8.12 9.75
N LYS A 434 -0.49 7.96 8.71
CA LYS A 434 0.02 9.03 7.82
C LYS A 434 -1.01 9.40 6.75
N ILE A 435 -2.22 9.70 7.21
CA ILE A 435 -3.40 9.83 6.36
C ILE A 435 -3.32 11.00 5.37
N TYR A 436 -2.58 12.06 5.69
CA TYR A 436 -2.35 13.16 4.75
C TYR A 436 -1.50 12.71 3.55
N ASP A 437 -0.38 12.02 3.80
CA ASP A 437 0.51 11.52 2.75
C ASP A 437 -0.21 10.47 1.88
N ALA A 438 -1.04 9.62 2.52
CA ALA A 438 -1.89 8.66 1.83
C ALA A 438 -2.90 9.33 0.90
N ALA A 439 -3.54 10.43 1.35
CA ALA A 439 -4.48 11.21 0.56
C ALA A 439 -3.81 11.90 -0.64
N ASP A 440 -2.66 12.55 -0.42
CA ASP A 440 -1.87 13.17 -1.50
C ASP A 440 -1.40 12.11 -2.52
N LEU A 441 -1.05 10.90 -2.06
CA LEU A 441 -0.68 9.78 -2.94
C LEU A 441 -1.90 9.23 -3.71
N SER A 442 -3.08 9.19 -3.08
CA SER A 442 -4.35 8.81 -3.73
C SER A 442 -4.71 9.76 -4.86
N MET A 443 -4.52 11.06 -4.67
CA MET A 443 -4.71 12.05 -5.73
C MET A 443 -3.75 11.83 -6.91
N LYS A 444 -2.50 11.48 -6.64
CA LYS A 444 -1.51 11.14 -7.68
C LYS A 444 -1.86 9.84 -8.40
N TYR A 445 -2.26 8.81 -7.65
CA TYR A 445 -2.70 7.53 -8.18
C TYR A 445 -3.84 7.69 -9.18
N VAL A 446 -4.90 8.40 -8.80
CA VAL A 446 -6.08 8.60 -9.65
C VAL A 446 -5.79 9.50 -10.85
N SER A 447 -4.85 10.43 -10.72
CA SER A 447 -4.40 11.24 -11.86
C SER A 447 -3.61 10.44 -12.87
N LYS A 448 -2.87 9.42 -12.43
CA LYS A 448 -2.09 8.53 -13.29
C LYS A 448 -2.92 7.37 -13.86
N TYR A 449 -3.87 6.85 -13.09
CA TYR A 449 -4.70 5.70 -13.43
C TYR A 449 -6.21 6.04 -13.33
N PRO A 450 -6.72 6.98 -14.14
CA PRO A 450 -8.09 7.49 -14.00
C PRO A 450 -9.17 6.42 -14.22
N ASP A 451 -8.91 5.42 -15.07
CA ASP A 451 -9.86 4.36 -15.42
C ASP A 451 -9.86 3.18 -14.44
N ASP A 452 -9.04 3.20 -13.38
CA ASP A 452 -9.08 2.15 -12.37
C ASP A 452 -10.41 2.17 -11.59
N LYS A 453 -11.03 1.00 -11.46
CA LYS A 453 -12.25 0.79 -10.66
C LYS A 453 -12.08 1.24 -9.19
N LYS A 454 -10.85 1.22 -8.67
CA LYS A 454 -10.54 1.63 -7.29
C LYS A 454 -10.39 3.14 -7.12
N SER A 455 -10.36 3.91 -8.22
CA SER A 455 -10.09 5.36 -8.16
C SER A 455 -11.10 6.14 -7.34
N VAL A 456 -12.40 5.83 -7.47
CA VAL A 456 -13.46 6.50 -6.69
C VAL A 456 -13.30 6.25 -5.19
N ASP A 457 -12.97 5.02 -4.80
CA ASP A 457 -12.79 4.67 -3.38
C ASP A 457 -11.52 5.32 -2.81
N ALA A 458 -10.42 5.33 -3.57
CA ALA A 458 -9.20 6.06 -3.17
C ALA A 458 -9.46 7.56 -2.97
N LEU A 459 -10.27 8.19 -3.85
CA LEU A 459 -10.64 9.60 -3.67
C LEU A 459 -11.53 9.80 -2.44
N LYS A 460 -12.46 8.89 -2.13
CA LYS A 460 -13.30 8.99 -0.92
C LYS A 460 -12.46 8.92 0.35
N ASP A 461 -11.51 8.00 0.40
CA ASP A 461 -10.56 7.88 1.50
C ASP A 461 -9.67 9.13 1.60
N ALA A 462 -9.23 9.69 0.48
CA ALA A 462 -8.48 10.94 0.43
C ALA A 462 -9.30 12.14 0.94
N ALA A 463 -10.55 12.29 0.48
CA ALA A 463 -11.45 13.37 0.92
C ALA A 463 -11.69 13.30 2.43
N LYS A 464 -11.97 12.11 2.96
CA LYS A 464 -12.13 11.87 4.39
C LYS A 464 -10.85 12.20 5.16
N ALA A 465 -9.70 11.71 4.71
CA ALA A 465 -8.42 11.96 5.36
C ALA A 465 -8.05 13.46 5.36
N TYR A 466 -8.28 14.18 4.26
CA TYR A 466 -8.10 15.63 4.23
C TYR A 466 -9.02 16.34 5.23
N ALA A 467 -10.29 15.94 5.34
CA ALA A 467 -11.19 16.51 6.34
C ALA A 467 -10.72 16.22 7.78
N GLU A 468 -10.25 15.00 8.06
CA GLU A 468 -9.74 14.59 9.37
C GLU A 468 -8.49 15.37 9.82
N VAL A 469 -7.65 15.81 8.88
CA VAL A 469 -6.47 16.65 9.19
C VAL A 469 -6.76 18.15 9.01
N GLY A 470 -8.03 18.55 8.88
CA GLY A 470 -8.46 19.95 8.78
C GLY A 470 -8.21 20.62 7.43
N GLN A 471 -7.74 19.88 6.42
CA GLN A 471 -7.50 20.34 5.05
C GLN A 471 -8.83 20.39 4.27
N ILE A 472 -9.80 21.17 4.77
CA ILE A 472 -11.18 21.19 4.27
C ILE A 472 -11.24 21.61 2.81
N ALA A 473 -10.45 22.61 2.40
CA ALA A 473 -10.35 23.00 0.99
C ALA A 473 -9.95 21.83 0.07
N LYS A 474 -8.94 21.03 0.44
CA LYS A 474 -8.53 19.85 -0.34
C LYS A 474 -9.60 18.76 -0.34
N SER A 475 -10.29 18.58 0.78
CA SER A 475 -11.41 17.64 0.88
C SER A 475 -12.54 18.01 -0.09
N ALA A 476 -12.94 19.29 -0.12
CA ALA A 476 -13.95 19.81 -1.03
C ALA A 476 -13.55 19.65 -2.50
N GLU A 477 -12.30 19.98 -2.86
CA GLU A 477 -11.76 19.78 -4.21
C GLU A 477 -11.79 18.30 -4.62
N THR A 478 -11.45 17.41 -3.69
CA THR A 478 -11.50 15.97 -3.92
C THR A 478 -12.94 15.48 -4.12
N LEU A 479 -13.91 15.99 -3.35
CA LEU A 479 -15.32 15.66 -3.50
C LEU A 479 -15.90 16.10 -4.84
N VAL A 480 -15.50 17.26 -5.37
CA VAL A 480 -15.89 17.67 -6.73
C VAL A 480 -15.38 16.66 -7.76
N ARG A 481 -14.12 16.22 -7.63
CA ARG A 481 -13.55 15.20 -8.53
C ARG A 481 -14.25 13.84 -8.40
N ILE A 482 -14.66 13.45 -7.18
CA ILE A 482 -15.49 12.26 -6.98
C ILE A 482 -16.83 12.43 -7.71
N ALA A 483 -17.44 13.61 -7.64
CA ALA A 483 -18.73 13.86 -8.27
C ALA A 483 -18.70 13.73 -9.80
N ASP A 484 -17.55 14.02 -10.43
CA ASP A 484 -17.36 13.84 -11.87
C ASP A 484 -17.25 12.35 -12.27
N LEU A 485 -16.71 11.51 -11.38
CA LEU A 485 -16.52 10.07 -11.61
C LEU A 485 -17.73 9.23 -11.15
N ASP A 486 -18.36 9.57 -10.02
CA ASP A 486 -19.51 8.90 -9.42
C ASP A 486 -20.81 9.61 -9.80
N LYS A 487 -21.25 9.41 -11.06
CA LYS A 487 -22.49 10.02 -11.58
C LYS A 487 -23.74 9.68 -10.76
N LYS A 488 -23.76 8.52 -10.08
CA LYS A 488 -24.90 8.06 -9.29
C LYS A 488 -25.10 8.89 -8.02
N ASN A 489 -24.01 9.20 -7.31
CA ASN A 489 -24.07 9.99 -6.07
C ASN A 489 -23.55 11.43 -6.24
N ARG A 490 -23.40 11.89 -7.49
CA ARG A 490 -22.86 13.22 -7.85
C ARG A 490 -23.45 14.35 -7.00
N THR A 491 -24.76 14.38 -6.83
CA THR A 491 -25.46 15.42 -6.06
C THR A 491 -25.00 15.46 -4.59
N ALA A 492 -24.87 14.30 -3.95
CA ALA A 492 -24.45 14.23 -2.55
C ALA A 492 -22.99 14.70 -2.38
N HIS A 493 -22.11 14.32 -3.31
CA HIS A 493 -20.70 14.73 -3.27
C HIS A 493 -20.54 16.23 -3.52
N LEU A 494 -21.24 16.79 -4.51
CA LEU A 494 -21.22 18.24 -4.77
C LEU A 494 -21.78 19.05 -3.61
N GLU A 495 -22.83 18.56 -2.96
CA GLU A 495 -23.40 19.23 -1.82
C GLU A 495 -22.43 19.27 -0.64
N LEU A 496 -21.80 18.13 -0.32
CA LEU A 496 -20.81 18.08 0.73
C LEU A 496 -19.59 18.96 0.40
N ALA A 497 -19.15 18.98 -0.86
CA ALA A 497 -18.10 19.88 -1.32
C ALA A 497 -18.49 21.35 -1.13
N ALA A 498 -19.73 21.72 -1.48
CA ALA A 498 -20.24 23.07 -1.34
C ALA A 498 -20.29 23.52 0.12
N ASP A 499 -20.79 22.65 1.02
CA ASP A 499 -20.81 22.87 2.47
C ASP A 499 -19.38 23.12 3.00
N MET A 500 -18.42 22.29 2.58
CA MET A 500 -17.00 22.44 2.95
C MET A 500 -16.36 23.72 2.41
N TYR A 501 -16.64 24.09 1.15
CA TYR A 501 -16.17 25.37 0.60
C TYR A 501 -16.76 26.56 1.35
N PHE A 502 -18.01 26.46 1.79
CA PHE A 502 -18.66 27.51 2.58
C PHE A 502 -17.96 27.72 3.93
N LEU A 503 -17.56 26.64 4.62
CA LEU A 503 -16.77 26.69 5.85
C LEU A 503 -15.40 27.37 5.65
N GLU A 504 -14.80 27.21 4.46
CA GLU A 504 -13.56 27.88 4.06
C GLU A 504 -13.75 29.33 3.58
N LYS A 505 -14.99 29.86 3.61
CA LYS A 505 -15.39 31.12 2.97
C LYS A 505 -15.01 31.21 1.49
N ARG A 506 -14.89 30.07 0.81
CA ARG A 506 -14.72 29.95 -0.65
C ARG A 506 -16.08 29.99 -1.32
N THR A 507 -16.77 31.12 -1.13
CA THR A 507 -18.21 31.26 -1.45
C THR A 507 -18.49 31.11 -2.94
N LYS A 508 -17.54 31.48 -3.82
CA LYS A 508 -17.70 31.31 -5.28
C LYS A 508 -17.75 29.82 -5.65
N GLU A 509 -16.81 29.03 -5.14
CA GLU A 509 -16.74 27.58 -5.35
C GLU A 509 -17.94 26.86 -4.72
N ALA A 510 -18.35 27.26 -3.51
CA ALA A 510 -19.55 26.74 -2.86
C ALA A 510 -20.82 26.97 -3.72
N ARG A 511 -21.03 28.21 -4.17
CA ARG A 511 -22.17 28.57 -5.05
C ARG A 511 -22.14 27.81 -6.37
N ALA A 512 -20.97 27.66 -6.99
CA ALA A 512 -20.81 26.91 -8.23
C ALA A 512 -21.18 25.42 -8.04
N ALA A 513 -20.73 24.81 -6.94
CA ALA A 513 -21.07 23.41 -6.61
C ALA A 513 -22.58 23.24 -6.34
N TYR A 514 -23.21 24.13 -5.56
CA TYR A 514 -24.67 24.11 -5.37
C TYR A 514 -25.44 24.30 -6.69
N MET A 515 -25.04 25.25 -7.54
CA MET A 515 -25.68 25.46 -8.84
C MET A 515 -25.55 24.22 -9.74
N GLY A 516 -24.41 23.52 -9.66
CA GLY A 516 -24.16 22.27 -10.36
C GLY A 516 -25.11 21.12 -9.98
N ILE A 517 -25.86 21.24 -8.88
CA ILE A 517 -26.85 20.26 -8.43
C ILE A 517 -28.24 20.52 -9.04
N LEU A 518 -28.56 21.78 -9.36
CA LEU A 518 -29.93 22.19 -9.70
C LEU A 518 -30.47 21.56 -11.00
N ALA A 519 -29.59 21.17 -11.92
CA ALA A 519 -29.96 20.58 -13.20
C ALA A 519 -30.54 19.16 -13.00
N GLY A 520 -31.85 18.99 -13.25
CA GLY A 520 -32.55 17.71 -13.14
C GLY A 520 -32.89 17.27 -11.71
N ALA A 521 -32.75 18.16 -10.71
CA ALA A 521 -33.11 17.88 -9.32
C ALA A 521 -34.63 17.82 -9.10
N ASP A 522 -35.07 16.97 -8.16
CA ASP A 522 -36.45 16.92 -7.68
C ASP A 522 -36.81 18.12 -6.79
N ASN A 523 -38.10 18.32 -6.51
CA ASN A 523 -38.57 19.48 -5.74
C ASN A 523 -37.97 19.57 -4.33
N LYS A 524 -37.73 18.43 -3.67
CA LYS A 524 -37.19 18.39 -2.31
C LYS A 524 -35.72 18.79 -2.28
N THR A 525 -34.95 18.32 -3.25
CA THR A 525 -33.56 18.72 -3.46
C THR A 525 -33.48 20.19 -3.86
N LEU A 526 -34.37 20.66 -4.75
CA LEU A 526 -34.42 22.08 -5.13
C LEU A 526 -34.67 22.98 -3.92
N GLU A 527 -35.69 22.67 -3.10
CA GLU A 527 -35.96 23.39 -1.85
C GLU A 527 -34.69 23.47 -0.98
N ARG A 528 -34.10 22.31 -0.66
CA ARG A 528 -32.93 22.23 0.20
C ARG A 528 -31.71 23.00 -0.33
N ILE A 529 -31.40 22.88 -1.62
CA ILE A 529 -30.21 23.53 -2.23
C ILE A 529 -30.43 25.02 -2.43
N TYR A 530 -31.65 25.47 -2.79
CA TYR A 530 -31.93 26.91 -2.87
C TYR A 530 -31.84 27.59 -1.51
N GLY A 531 -32.25 26.91 -0.43
CA GLY A 531 -32.01 27.39 0.93
C GLY A 531 -30.54 27.67 1.21
N LYS A 532 -29.68 26.66 0.98
CA LYS A 532 -28.22 26.81 1.15
C LYS A 532 -27.61 27.89 0.26
N LEU A 533 -28.09 28.01 -0.99
CA LEU A 533 -27.67 29.09 -1.88
C LEU A 533 -28.06 30.46 -1.33
N LEU A 534 -29.30 30.65 -0.87
CA LEU A 534 -29.76 31.91 -0.29
C LEU A 534 -28.95 32.28 0.96
N ASP A 535 -28.67 31.32 1.84
CA ASP A 535 -27.82 31.52 3.02
C ASP A 535 -26.42 32.01 2.61
N SER A 536 -25.88 31.50 1.50
CA SER A 536 -24.58 31.96 0.99
C SER A 536 -24.55 33.44 0.57
N TYR A 537 -25.72 34.05 0.32
CA TYR A 537 -25.86 35.47 -0.05
C TYR A 537 -26.31 36.36 1.12
N LYS A 538 -26.40 35.85 2.36
CA LYS A 538 -26.90 36.61 3.52
C LYS A 538 -26.24 37.97 3.73
N ASN A 539 -24.94 38.10 3.41
CA ASN A 539 -24.17 39.34 3.53
C ASN A 539 -24.11 40.17 2.22
N GLU A 540 -24.70 39.67 1.13
CA GLU A 540 -24.65 40.22 -0.23
C GLU A 540 -26.06 40.34 -0.85
N LYS A 541 -27.07 40.59 -0.02
CA LYS A 541 -28.49 40.65 -0.41
C LYS A 541 -28.82 41.71 -1.48
N ASN A 542 -27.94 42.68 -1.71
CA ASN A 542 -28.10 43.70 -2.74
C ASN A 542 -27.36 43.37 -4.06
N SER A 543 -26.78 42.17 -4.19
CA SER A 543 -26.07 41.76 -5.41
C SER A 543 -27.03 41.41 -6.55
N SER A 544 -26.59 41.63 -7.79
CA SER A 544 -27.36 41.27 -8.99
C SER A 544 -27.63 39.76 -9.08
N GLU A 545 -26.70 38.97 -8.54
CA GLU A 545 -26.72 37.52 -8.49
C GLU A 545 -27.78 37.01 -7.50
N TYR A 546 -27.91 37.66 -6.34
CA TYR A 546 -28.98 37.36 -5.40
C TYR A 546 -30.36 37.67 -6.00
N GLU A 547 -30.51 38.80 -6.69
CA GLU A 547 -31.77 39.14 -7.36
C GLU A 547 -32.13 38.11 -8.45
N LYS A 548 -31.15 37.70 -9.26
CA LYS A 548 -31.32 36.61 -10.25
C LYS A 548 -31.76 35.31 -9.58
N LEU A 549 -31.15 34.94 -8.47
CA LEU A 549 -31.50 33.74 -7.69
C LEU A 549 -32.94 33.83 -7.17
N GLN A 550 -33.33 34.95 -6.57
CA GLN A 550 -34.71 35.17 -6.09
C GLN A 550 -35.72 35.09 -7.24
N ASN A 551 -35.41 35.66 -8.41
CA ASN A 551 -36.28 35.59 -9.57
C ASN A 551 -36.42 34.16 -10.10
N GLN A 552 -35.34 33.36 -10.08
CA GLN A 552 -35.40 31.94 -10.44
C GLN A 552 -36.27 31.13 -9.45
N ILE A 553 -36.09 31.34 -8.15
CA ILE A 553 -36.87 30.71 -7.08
C ILE A 553 -38.37 31.04 -7.24
N ALA A 554 -38.69 32.32 -7.47
CA ALA A 554 -40.06 32.77 -7.68
C ALA A 554 -40.69 32.19 -8.95
N ALA A 555 -39.94 32.16 -10.07
CA ALA A 555 -40.42 31.60 -11.34
C ALA A 555 -40.69 30.09 -11.25
N LYS A 556 -39.90 29.36 -10.46
CA LYS A 556 -40.08 27.93 -10.21
C LYS A 556 -41.06 27.61 -9.08
N GLY A 557 -41.52 28.61 -8.34
CA GLY A 557 -42.48 28.44 -7.24
C GLY A 557 -41.95 27.61 -6.06
N ILE A 558 -40.65 27.71 -5.75
CA ILE A 558 -40.03 26.94 -4.67
C ILE A 558 -40.36 27.59 -3.32
N GLU A 559 -41.31 27.00 -2.58
CA GLU A 559 -41.67 27.41 -1.23
C GLU A 559 -40.72 26.78 -0.18
N PRO A 560 -40.49 27.41 0.99
CA PRO A 560 -41.04 28.70 1.45
C PRO A 560 -40.30 29.93 0.89
N TYR A 561 -39.21 29.73 0.15
CA TYR A 561 -38.30 30.80 -0.28
C TYR A 561 -38.95 31.81 -1.24
N ALA A 562 -39.85 31.35 -2.12
CA ALA A 562 -40.63 32.23 -2.97
C ALA A 562 -41.52 33.18 -2.14
N THR A 563 -42.19 32.67 -1.10
CA THR A 563 -42.96 33.50 -0.16
C THR A 563 -42.04 34.45 0.63
N GLN A 564 -40.90 33.98 1.15
CA GLN A 564 -39.94 34.84 1.86
C GLN A 564 -39.41 36.00 0.99
N ALA A 565 -39.13 35.76 -0.28
CA ALA A 565 -38.73 36.81 -1.21
C ALA A 565 -39.84 37.86 -1.42
N MET A 566 -41.13 37.45 -1.40
CA MET A 566 -42.25 38.40 -1.42
C MET A 566 -42.30 39.25 -0.15
N ILE A 567 -42.05 38.65 1.02
CA ILE A 567 -42.02 39.34 2.31
C ILE A 567 -40.87 40.36 2.36
N GLU A 568 -39.68 39.99 1.90
CA GLU A 568 -38.52 40.89 1.83
C GLU A 568 -38.80 42.10 0.92
N ARG A 569 -39.42 41.86 -0.25
CA ARG A 569 -39.89 42.93 -1.15
C ARG A 569 -40.96 43.82 -0.49
N ALA A 570 -41.89 43.23 0.26
CA ALA A 570 -42.91 44.00 0.99
C ALA A 570 -42.29 44.88 2.08
N GLN A 571 -41.30 44.36 2.81
CA GLN A 571 -40.56 45.13 3.81
C GLN A 571 -39.77 46.28 3.19
N ASN A 572 -39.14 46.07 2.03
CA ASN A 572 -38.46 47.13 1.28
C ASN A 572 -39.43 48.21 0.80
N LEU A 573 -40.62 47.82 0.31
CA LEU A 573 -41.67 48.78 -0.04
C LEU A 573 -42.12 49.60 1.18
N LEU A 574 -42.29 48.97 2.34
CA LEU A 574 -42.66 49.66 3.59
C LEU A 574 -41.57 50.66 4.01
N ASN A 575 -40.30 50.23 3.99
CA ASN A 575 -39.14 51.08 4.32
C ASN A 575 -39.01 52.27 3.35
N SER A 576 -39.38 52.09 2.07
CA SER A 576 -39.42 53.16 1.06
C SER A 576 -40.65 54.08 1.16
N GLY A 577 -41.50 53.90 2.18
CA GLY A 577 -42.70 54.71 2.40
C GLY A 577 -43.92 54.32 1.55
N LYS A 578 -43.81 53.29 0.69
CA LYS A 578 -44.89 52.79 -0.18
C LYS A 578 -45.83 51.83 0.58
N ALA A 579 -46.51 52.34 1.58
CA ALA A 579 -47.30 51.55 2.54
C ALA A 579 -48.39 50.68 1.88
N THR A 580 -49.15 51.20 0.91
CA THR A 580 -50.21 50.44 0.21
C THR A 580 -49.65 49.24 -0.55
N ALA A 581 -48.58 49.45 -1.34
CA ALA A 581 -47.94 48.38 -2.08
C ALA A 581 -47.33 47.31 -1.16
N ALA A 582 -46.78 47.72 -0.02
CA ALA A 582 -46.27 46.80 1.01
C ALA A 582 -47.41 45.98 1.65
N PHE A 583 -48.56 46.61 1.91
CA PHE A 583 -49.74 45.93 2.44
C PHE A 583 -50.31 44.91 1.46
N ASP A 584 -50.45 45.26 0.18
CA ASP A 584 -50.98 44.35 -0.85
C ASP A 584 -50.05 43.14 -1.07
N LEU A 585 -48.73 43.37 -1.10
CA LEU A 585 -47.77 42.30 -1.30
C LEU A 585 -47.67 41.37 -0.07
N SER A 586 -47.72 41.94 1.14
CA SER A 586 -47.77 41.14 2.37
C SER A 586 -49.07 40.35 2.50
N MET A 587 -50.21 40.88 2.02
CA MET A 587 -51.48 40.13 1.90
C MET A 587 -51.35 38.92 0.99
N LYS A 588 -50.73 39.10 -0.20
CA LYS A 588 -50.43 37.99 -1.11
C LYS A 588 -49.53 36.94 -0.46
N ALA A 589 -48.48 37.35 0.25
CA ALA A 589 -47.59 36.45 0.97
C ALA A 589 -48.31 35.69 2.10
N ASN A 590 -49.18 36.36 2.86
CA ASN A 590 -49.94 35.75 3.94
C ASN A 590 -51.01 34.73 3.45
N GLY A 591 -51.45 34.85 2.20
CA GLY A 591 -52.37 33.92 1.55
C GLY A 591 -51.73 32.65 0.95
N ARG A 592 -50.39 32.54 0.99
CA ARG A 592 -49.65 31.38 0.47
C ARG A 592 -49.80 30.16 1.39
N ASN A 593 -49.79 28.95 0.79
CA ASN A 593 -49.84 27.70 1.54
C ASN A 593 -48.46 27.31 2.09
N VAL A 594 -47.96 28.11 3.03
CA VAL A 594 -46.72 27.84 3.77
C VAL A 594 -46.97 27.95 5.27
N ALA A 595 -46.05 27.41 6.07
CA ALA A 595 -46.16 27.38 7.52
C ALA A 595 -46.49 28.78 8.10
N PRO A 596 -47.41 28.91 9.07
CA PRO A 596 -47.76 30.19 9.70
C PRO A 596 -46.53 30.99 10.15
N GLU A 597 -45.49 30.32 10.62
CA GLU A 597 -44.24 30.92 11.08
C GLU A 597 -43.54 31.73 9.98
N ILE A 598 -43.55 31.25 8.74
CA ILE A 598 -42.97 31.96 7.58
C ILE A 598 -43.82 33.19 7.24
N ARG A 599 -45.14 33.10 7.41
CA ARG A 599 -46.09 34.18 7.10
C ARG A 599 -46.21 35.22 8.20
N ALA A 600 -45.71 34.92 9.41
CA ALA A 600 -45.81 35.82 10.56
C ALA A 600 -45.18 37.18 10.29
N GLU A 601 -44.04 37.21 9.60
CA GLU A 601 -43.38 38.46 9.20
C GLU A 601 -44.22 39.28 8.19
N ALA A 602 -44.89 38.63 7.24
CA ALA A 602 -45.86 39.30 6.37
C ALA A 602 -46.97 39.96 7.19
N ARG A 603 -47.46 39.27 8.24
CA ARG A 603 -48.48 39.80 9.14
C ARG A 603 -47.96 40.95 10.01
N LEU A 604 -46.68 40.94 10.41
CA LEU A 604 -46.04 42.07 11.10
C LEU A 604 -45.93 43.30 10.20
N ILE A 605 -45.62 43.13 8.91
CA ILE A 605 -45.61 44.24 7.94
C ILE A 605 -46.99 44.90 7.86
N GLN A 606 -48.06 44.08 7.77
CA GLN A 606 -49.44 44.59 7.82
C GLN A 606 -49.72 45.33 9.12
N ALA A 607 -49.30 44.77 10.27
CA ALA A 607 -49.50 45.38 11.57
C ALA A 607 -48.81 46.74 11.69
N ARG A 608 -47.58 46.89 11.17
CA ARG A 608 -46.84 48.17 11.13
C ARG A 608 -47.53 49.22 10.25
N VAL A 609 -48.10 48.83 9.11
CA VAL A 609 -48.90 49.73 8.27
C VAL A 609 -50.14 50.21 9.02
N LEU A 610 -50.87 49.28 9.66
CA LEU A 610 -52.08 49.59 10.45
C LEU A 610 -51.76 50.42 11.71
N GLU A 611 -50.63 50.16 12.38
CA GLU A 611 -50.12 51.00 13.48
C GLU A 611 -49.87 52.43 13.00
N LYS A 612 -49.26 52.61 11.84
CA LYS A 612 -49.03 53.94 11.27
C LYS A 612 -50.36 54.65 10.99
N GLU A 613 -51.35 53.94 10.45
CA GLU A 613 -52.70 54.49 10.24
C GLU A 613 -53.39 54.87 11.55
N LEU A 614 -53.21 54.08 12.61
CA LEU A 614 -53.66 54.37 13.97
C LEU A 614 -52.98 55.63 14.50
N VAL A 615 -51.65 55.70 14.48
CA VAL A 615 -50.88 56.84 15.00
C VAL A 615 -51.24 58.13 14.27
N GLN A 616 -51.40 58.07 12.94
CA GLN A 616 -51.80 59.21 12.11
C GLN A 616 -53.27 59.62 12.28
N GLN A 617 -54.12 58.75 12.83
CA GLN A 617 -55.50 59.10 13.11
C GLN A 617 -55.56 60.12 14.25
N SER A 618 -55.88 61.37 13.88
CA SER A 618 -56.16 62.44 14.83
C SER A 618 -57.41 62.12 15.65
N VAL A 619 -57.38 62.48 16.93
CA VAL A 619 -58.54 62.50 17.83
C VAL A 619 -59.20 63.90 17.91
N LYS A 620 -58.56 64.93 17.33
CA LYS A 620 -59.14 66.28 17.25
C LYS A 620 -60.33 66.28 16.29
N ALA A 621 -61.49 66.70 16.79
CA ALA A 621 -62.72 66.76 16.03
C ALA A 621 -63.59 67.94 16.50
N ARG A 622 -64.48 68.40 15.62
CA ARG A 622 -65.62 69.24 16.04
C ARG A 622 -66.61 68.38 16.82
N GLU A 623 -67.37 69.00 17.72
CA GLU A 623 -68.30 68.33 18.64
C GLU A 623 -69.21 67.31 17.94
N GLU A 624 -69.81 67.68 16.81
CA GLU A 624 -70.69 66.82 15.98
C GLU A 624 -70.01 65.56 15.42
N LYS A 625 -68.68 65.59 15.22
CA LYS A 625 -67.90 64.48 14.65
C LYS A 625 -67.05 63.75 15.69
N PHE A 626 -67.16 64.13 16.95
CA PHE A 626 -66.31 63.64 18.03
C PHE A 626 -66.45 62.13 18.24
N ALA A 627 -67.68 61.63 18.32
CA ALA A 627 -67.96 60.19 18.43
C ALA A 627 -67.44 59.41 17.21
N THR A 628 -67.58 59.95 16.00
CA THR A 628 -67.09 59.31 14.76
C THR A 628 -65.57 59.21 14.76
N VAL A 629 -64.86 60.28 15.14
CA VAL A 629 -63.39 60.29 15.15
C VAL A 629 -62.82 59.35 16.21
N LEU A 630 -63.45 59.28 17.39
CA LEU A 630 -63.11 58.27 18.40
C LEU A 630 -63.37 56.85 17.88
N GLY A 631 -64.53 56.60 17.26
CA GLY A 631 -64.85 55.33 16.64
C GLY A 631 -63.81 54.88 15.61
N ILE A 632 -63.37 55.78 14.72
CA ILE A 632 -62.31 55.49 13.75
C ILE A 632 -60.97 55.18 14.45
N LYS A 633 -60.61 55.93 15.51
CA LYS A 633 -59.38 55.68 16.28
C LYS A 633 -59.43 54.30 16.95
N THR A 634 -60.56 53.93 17.55
CA THR A 634 -60.78 52.62 18.18
C THR A 634 -60.78 51.49 17.15
N GLU A 635 -61.41 51.66 15.98
CA GLU A 635 -61.39 50.67 14.89
C GLU A 635 -59.97 50.43 14.38
N LYS A 636 -59.18 51.49 14.21
CA LYS A 636 -57.77 51.39 13.82
C LYS A 636 -56.92 50.72 14.88
N LEU A 637 -57.20 50.97 16.17
CA LEU A 637 -56.56 50.24 17.26
C LEU A 637 -56.87 48.75 17.15
N ASP A 638 -58.14 48.40 16.93
CA ASP A 638 -58.57 47.01 16.83
C ASP A 638 -57.90 46.27 15.67
N LYS A 639 -57.80 46.93 14.51
CA LYS A 639 -57.08 46.38 13.35
C LYS A 639 -55.59 46.18 13.63
N ALA A 640 -54.92 47.18 14.20
CA ALA A 640 -53.48 47.12 14.50
C ALA A 640 -53.16 46.08 15.58
N GLN A 641 -53.87 46.08 16.71
CA GLN A 641 -53.68 45.11 17.79
C GLN A 641 -53.94 43.68 17.29
N THR A 642 -55.00 43.48 16.49
CA THR A 642 -55.36 42.16 15.97
C THR A 642 -54.27 41.65 15.04
N ALA A 643 -53.72 42.51 14.20
CA ALA A 643 -52.62 42.14 13.32
C ALA A 643 -51.38 41.70 14.12
N TYR A 644 -50.97 42.47 15.15
CA TYR A 644 -49.84 42.09 16.00
C TYR A 644 -50.09 40.82 16.82
N VAL A 645 -51.26 40.68 17.45
CA VAL A 645 -51.62 39.47 18.21
C VAL A 645 -51.66 38.23 17.30
N THR A 646 -52.12 38.39 16.05
CA THR A 646 -52.11 37.30 15.07
C THR A 646 -50.67 36.93 14.71
N ALA A 647 -49.81 37.92 14.43
CA ALA A 647 -48.39 37.67 14.17
C ALA A 647 -47.69 36.98 15.35
N LEU A 648 -48.00 37.41 16.58
CA LEU A 648 -47.50 36.79 17.82
C LEU A 648 -47.90 35.31 17.92
N LYS A 649 -49.14 34.95 17.56
CA LYS A 649 -49.61 33.56 17.55
C LYS A 649 -49.00 32.73 16.41
N MET A 650 -48.72 33.36 15.27
CA MET A 650 -48.15 32.69 14.10
C MET A 650 -46.65 32.41 14.26
N SER A 651 -45.92 33.28 14.96
CA SER A 651 -44.47 33.19 15.07
C SER A 651 -44.03 32.32 16.24
N LYS A 652 -42.98 31.52 15.99
CA LYS A 652 -42.14 30.88 17.02
C LYS A 652 -40.79 31.57 17.18
N ASP A 653 -40.48 32.53 16.31
CA ASP A 653 -39.25 33.30 16.38
C ASP A 653 -39.37 34.31 17.53
N PRO A 654 -38.55 34.17 18.59
CA PRO A 654 -38.63 35.06 19.74
C PRO A 654 -38.44 36.54 19.38
N TYR A 655 -37.66 36.86 18.35
CA TYR A 655 -37.46 38.26 17.94
C TYR A 655 -38.70 38.85 17.29
N GLN A 656 -39.39 38.07 16.48
CA GLN A 656 -40.68 38.46 15.88
C GLN A 656 -41.77 38.55 16.94
N GLN A 657 -41.79 37.63 17.91
CA GLN A 657 -42.70 37.68 19.05
C GLN A 657 -42.43 38.93 19.92
N LEU A 658 -41.17 39.27 20.17
CA LEU A 658 -40.79 40.52 20.84
C LEU A 658 -41.26 41.74 20.08
N GLU A 659 -41.05 41.78 18.76
CA GLU A 659 -41.52 42.89 17.93
C GLU A 659 -43.04 43.02 17.93
N ALA A 660 -43.77 41.90 17.93
CA ALA A 660 -45.22 41.90 18.04
C ALA A 660 -45.69 42.48 19.39
N LEU A 661 -45.10 42.02 20.50
CA LEU A 661 -45.42 42.51 21.85
C LEU A 661 -45.09 44.01 21.99
N ARG A 662 -43.95 44.47 21.45
CA ARG A 662 -43.60 45.90 21.41
C ARG A 662 -44.60 46.70 20.57
N GLY A 663 -45.03 46.18 19.42
CA GLY A 663 -46.04 46.80 18.58
C GLY A 663 -47.38 46.95 19.29
N ILE A 664 -47.83 45.91 20.01
CA ILE A 664 -49.03 45.96 20.86
C ILE A 664 -48.88 47.06 21.92
N ASP A 665 -47.73 47.11 22.59
CA ASP A 665 -47.46 48.11 23.63
C ASP A 665 -47.53 49.54 23.09
N ARG A 666 -46.90 49.80 21.94
CA ARG A 666 -46.96 51.09 21.25
C ARG A 666 -48.38 51.47 20.84
N CYS A 667 -49.17 50.51 20.33
CA CYS A 667 -50.57 50.74 19.96
C CYS A 667 -51.40 51.14 21.18
N TYR A 668 -51.26 50.43 22.31
CA TYR A 668 -51.96 50.72 23.55
C TYR A 668 -51.53 52.06 24.15
N GLY A 669 -50.22 52.30 24.26
CA GLY A 669 -49.66 53.57 24.72
C GLY A 669 -50.17 54.75 23.88
N ASN A 670 -50.08 54.66 22.55
CA ASN A 670 -50.58 55.73 21.68
C ASN A 670 -52.07 56.01 21.87
N TYR A 671 -52.89 54.96 22.02
CA TYR A 671 -54.33 55.13 22.21
C TYR A 671 -54.66 55.78 23.56
N ILE A 672 -54.03 55.30 24.65
CA ILE A 672 -54.19 55.86 26.00
C ILE A 672 -53.75 57.32 26.02
N ASP A 673 -52.56 57.62 25.51
CA ASP A 673 -52.02 58.98 25.46
C ASP A 673 -52.90 59.90 24.62
N ALA A 674 -53.33 59.45 23.43
CA ALA A 674 -54.17 60.24 22.54
C ALA A 674 -55.50 60.61 23.19
N LEU A 675 -56.15 59.69 23.91
CA LEU A 675 -57.44 59.95 24.57
C LEU A 675 -57.27 60.76 25.87
N THR A 676 -56.17 60.57 26.60
CA THR A 676 -55.92 61.26 27.89
C THR A 676 -55.45 62.70 27.70
N SER A 677 -54.66 62.95 26.65
CA SER A 677 -54.10 64.28 26.34
C SER A 677 -54.92 65.09 25.33
N MET A 678 -56.05 64.54 24.86
CA MET A 678 -56.89 65.20 23.86
C MET A 678 -57.47 66.52 24.38
N PRO A 679 -57.39 67.62 23.60
CA PRO A 679 -58.10 68.85 23.93
C PRO A 679 -59.61 68.63 23.80
N LEU A 680 -60.35 68.91 24.88
CA LEU A 680 -61.80 68.80 24.92
C LEU A 680 -62.46 70.03 24.26
N PRO A 681 -63.69 69.89 23.72
CA PRO A 681 -64.41 71.03 23.17
C PRO A 681 -64.56 72.15 24.20
N THR A 682 -64.06 73.35 23.88
CA THR A 682 -64.17 74.54 24.74
C THR A 682 -65.60 75.06 24.86
N SER A 683 -66.52 74.56 24.04
CA SER A 683 -67.97 74.82 24.09
C SER A 683 -68.66 74.15 25.29
N LEU A 684 -68.09 73.08 25.85
CA LEU A 684 -68.64 72.34 26.99
C LEU A 684 -68.34 73.03 28.32
N LYS A 685 -69.27 72.94 29.28
CA LYS A 685 -69.04 73.42 30.65
C LYS A 685 -67.96 72.60 31.36
N PRO A 686 -67.26 73.14 32.37
CA PRO A 686 -66.23 72.40 33.11
C PRO A 686 -66.71 71.06 33.68
N GLU A 687 -67.96 70.98 34.16
CA GLU A 687 -68.57 69.76 34.68
C GLU A 687 -68.78 68.70 33.58
N GLU A 688 -69.22 69.14 32.39
CA GLU A 688 -69.43 68.27 31.21
C GLU A 688 -68.08 67.79 30.64
N GLN A 689 -67.05 68.64 30.66
CA GLN A 689 -65.68 68.25 30.31
C GLN A 689 -65.13 67.18 31.27
N GLN A 690 -65.43 67.29 32.56
CA GLN A 690 -65.02 66.30 33.57
C GLN A 690 -65.76 64.98 33.40
N GLN A 691 -67.07 65.00 33.11
CA GLN A 691 -67.83 63.80 32.76
C GLN A 691 -67.30 63.14 31.49
N LEU A 692 -66.99 63.92 30.45
CA LEU A 692 -66.42 63.41 29.20
C LEU A 692 -65.05 62.75 29.42
N ARG A 693 -64.20 63.31 30.30
CA ARG A 693 -62.96 62.63 30.71
C ARG A 693 -63.23 61.31 31.42
N GLY A 694 -64.27 61.23 32.25
CA GLY A 694 -64.71 59.99 32.88
C GLY A 694 -65.12 58.92 31.86
N GLU A 695 -65.86 59.29 30.82
CA GLU A 695 -66.24 58.37 29.74
C GLU A 695 -65.04 57.95 28.89
N LEU A 696 -64.10 58.85 28.59
CA LEU A 696 -62.85 58.50 27.91
C LEU A 696 -61.98 57.56 28.76
N ALA A 697 -61.97 57.74 30.09
CA ALA A 697 -61.27 56.84 30.99
C ALA A 697 -61.84 55.41 30.94
N LYS A 698 -63.16 55.24 30.80
CA LYS A 698 -63.75 53.89 30.60
C LYS A 698 -63.26 53.20 29.33
N LEU A 699 -62.83 53.95 28.32
CA LEU A 699 -62.23 53.40 27.09
C LEU A 699 -60.74 53.09 27.27
N THR A 700 -60.00 53.86 28.09
CA THR A 700 -58.55 53.68 28.27
C THR A 700 -58.18 52.71 29.38
N THR A 701 -58.96 52.59 30.46
CA THR A 701 -58.66 51.69 31.59
C THR A 701 -58.54 50.22 31.15
N PRO A 702 -59.47 49.62 30.38
CA PRO A 702 -59.31 48.24 29.93
C PRO A 702 -58.10 48.02 29.00
N ILE A 703 -57.68 49.08 28.29
CA ILE A 703 -56.49 49.05 27.44
C ILE A 703 -55.22 49.15 28.27
N GLN A 704 -55.24 49.93 29.36
CA GLN A 704 -54.13 50.02 30.32
C GLN A 704 -53.86 48.67 31.00
N ASP A 705 -54.91 47.94 31.40
CA ASP A 705 -54.75 46.60 31.98
C ASP A 705 -54.13 45.62 30.97
N LYS A 706 -54.62 45.63 29.72
CA LYS A 706 -54.03 44.83 28.63
C LYS A 706 -52.58 45.20 28.33
N LYS A 707 -52.20 46.47 28.50
CA LYS A 707 -50.82 46.93 28.35
C LYS A 707 -49.93 46.35 29.43
N ASN A 708 -50.35 46.40 30.69
CA ASN A 708 -49.61 45.84 31.82
C ASN A 708 -49.37 44.32 31.63
N ASP A 709 -50.38 43.57 31.19
CA ASP A 709 -50.26 42.14 30.86
C ASP A 709 -49.27 41.86 29.72
N ASN A 710 -49.25 42.72 28.71
CA ASN A 710 -48.35 42.62 27.57
C ASN A 710 -46.90 42.90 27.97
N GLU A 711 -46.67 43.91 28.81
CA GLU A 711 -45.34 44.25 29.37
C GLU A 711 -44.76 43.09 30.20
N ALA A 712 -45.59 42.40 31.00
CA ALA A 712 -45.16 41.22 31.76
C ALA A 712 -44.67 40.09 30.84
N LYS A 713 -45.39 39.82 29.74
CA LYS A 713 -44.99 38.82 28.73
C LYS A 713 -43.72 39.22 28.00
N LEU A 714 -43.59 40.51 27.66
CA LEU A 714 -42.40 41.06 27.00
C LEU A 714 -41.15 40.84 27.85
N LYS A 715 -41.25 41.06 29.17
CA LYS A 715 -40.14 40.89 30.12
C LYS A 715 -39.65 39.42 30.18
N VAL A 716 -40.58 38.47 30.27
CA VAL A 716 -40.24 37.03 30.32
C VAL A 716 -39.57 36.57 29.02
N LEU A 717 -40.11 36.97 27.86
CA LEU A 717 -39.59 36.56 26.56
C LEU A 717 -38.23 37.19 26.25
N ALA A 718 -38.02 38.47 26.58
CA ALA A 718 -36.73 39.11 26.38
C ALA A 718 -35.63 38.39 27.19
N ALA A 719 -35.90 38.04 28.45
CA ALA A 719 -34.95 37.32 29.29
C ALA A 719 -34.56 35.92 28.76
N SER A 720 -35.41 35.25 27.96
CA SER A 720 -35.12 33.90 27.46
C SER A 720 -34.16 33.88 26.26
N VAL A 721 -34.03 34.99 25.52
CA VAL A 721 -33.39 34.99 24.18
C VAL A 721 -32.03 35.68 24.14
N GLY A 722 -31.45 35.98 25.30
CA GLY A 722 -30.11 36.58 25.39
C GLY A 722 -30.00 38.00 24.82
N GLN A 723 -31.01 38.49 24.10
CA GLN A 723 -31.31 39.91 24.08
C GLN A 723 -31.68 40.26 25.50
N THR A 724 -30.73 40.88 26.17
CA THR A 724 -31.06 41.60 27.37
C THR A 724 -32.27 42.48 27.06
N ALA A 725 -33.29 42.43 27.94
CA ALA A 725 -34.37 43.40 27.96
C ALA A 725 -33.75 44.76 28.30
N SER A 726 -32.96 45.30 27.35
CA SER A 726 -31.69 45.97 27.62
C SER A 726 -30.82 45.24 28.67
N ALA A 727 -29.49 45.30 28.56
CA ALA A 727 -28.61 44.92 29.69
C ALA A 727 -28.71 45.97 30.80
N GLU A 728 -29.67 46.87 30.65
CA GLU A 728 -30.00 47.95 31.51
C GLU A 728 -31.13 47.39 32.35
N ARG A 729 -30.80 47.12 33.60
CA ARG A 729 -31.75 47.13 34.67
C ARG A 729 -32.83 48.18 34.38
N THR A 730 -34.08 47.75 34.25
CA THR A 730 -35.20 48.69 34.06
C THR A 730 -35.41 49.43 35.38
N TYR A 731 -34.68 50.54 35.56
CA TYR A 731 -34.66 51.28 36.82
C TYR A 731 -36.02 51.83 37.19
N THR A 732 -36.89 52.10 36.21
CA THR A 732 -38.28 52.53 36.41
C THR A 732 -39.14 51.51 37.16
N SER A 733 -38.76 50.22 37.16
CA SER A 733 -39.46 49.15 37.90
C SER A 733 -39.00 48.98 39.35
N ILE A 734 -37.91 49.63 39.75
CA ILE A 734 -37.38 49.57 41.11
C ILE A 734 -38.04 50.68 41.93
N SER A 735 -38.79 50.31 42.96
CA SER A 735 -39.40 51.29 43.86
C SER A 735 -38.33 52.09 44.62
N VAL A 736 -38.61 53.37 44.88
CA VAL A 736 -37.63 54.32 45.47
C VAL A 736 -37.27 53.98 46.93
N ASP A 737 -38.06 53.17 47.61
CA ASP A 737 -37.76 52.61 48.94
C ASP A 737 -36.73 51.47 48.89
N LYS A 738 -36.46 50.90 47.71
CA LYS A 738 -35.46 49.85 47.52
C LYS A 738 -34.13 50.42 47.03
N THR A 739 -33.10 49.58 47.05
CA THR A 739 -31.75 49.90 46.60
C THR A 739 -31.39 49.12 45.33
N VAL A 740 -30.35 49.56 44.63
CA VAL A 740 -29.84 48.87 43.44
C VAL A 740 -28.83 47.82 43.90
N THR A 741 -29.24 46.55 43.93
CA THR A 741 -28.34 45.41 44.15
C THR A 741 -27.44 45.15 42.94
N PRO A 742 -26.28 44.49 43.05
CA PRO A 742 -25.47 44.14 41.89
C PRO A 742 -26.07 42.94 41.11
N MET A 743 -25.74 42.82 39.83
CA MET A 743 -26.19 41.71 38.97
C MET A 743 -25.07 40.71 38.75
N ALA A 744 -25.33 39.43 39.04
CA ALA A 744 -24.42 38.35 38.73
C ALA A 744 -24.42 38.05 37.23
N ASN A 745 -23.49 38.67 36.50
CA ASN A 745 -23.29 38.45 35.07
C ASN A 745 -21.98 37.73 34.83
N TYR A 746 -22.01 36.66 34.03
CA TYR A 746 -20.79 36.04 33.54
C TYR A 746 -20.06 37.00 32.59
N PRO A 747 -18.71 36.96 32.53
CA PRO A 747 -17.92 37.74 31.58
C PRO A 747 -18.48 37.65 30.15
N ALA A 748 -18.54 38.79 29.45
CA ALA A 748 -18.97 38.80 28.07
C ALA A 748 -17.98 38.02 27.16
N PRO A 749 -18.44 37.42 26.03
CA PRO A 749 -17.58 36.60 25.18
C PRO A 749 -16.33 37.30 24.63
N ASP A 750 -16.36 38.63 24.45
CA ASP A 750 -15.22 39.45 24.00
C ASP A 750 -14.14 39.62 25.08
N LYS A 751 -14.51 39.45 26.36
CA LYS A 751 -13.58 39.46 27.50
C LYS A 751 -12.90 38.10 27.72
N LEU A 752 -13.37 37.05 27.07
CA LEU A 752 -12.79 35.71 27.17
C LEU A 752 -11.65 35.54 26.18
N SER A 753 -10.43 35.63 26.68
CA SER A 753 -9.23 35.49 25.87
C SER A 753 -8.93 34.03 25.53
N VAL A 754 -8.24 33.80 24.40
CA VAL A 754 -7.79 32.45 24.00
C VAL A 754 -6.78 31.92 25.00
N PHE A 755 -6.94 30.65 25.39
CA PHE A 755 -5.93 29.92 26.18
C PHE A 755 -4.98 29.16 25.24
N LEU A 756 -3.80 29.72 24.97
CA LEU A 756 -2.75 29.01 24.25
C LEU A 756 -1.91 28.23 25.26
N PRO A 757 -1.79 26.89 25.15
CA PRO A 757 -0.97 26.11 26.06
C PRO A 757 0.53 26.40 25.84
N ASN A 758 1.33 26.29 26.89
CA ASN A 758 2.80 26.45 26.83
C ASN A 758 3.55 25.12 26.65
N SER A 759 2.86 23.98 26.80
CA SER A 759 3.44 22.65 26.67
C SER A 759 2.40 21.64 26.18
N ALA A 760 2.85 20.42 25.88
CA ALA A 760 2.00 19.30 25.47
C ALA A 760 1.30 18.60 26.65
N ASP A 761 1.62 18.96 27.91
CA ASP A 761 0.98 18.37 29.08
C ASP A 761 -0.44 18.93 29.23
N MET A 762 -1.43 18.12 28.83
CA MET A 762 -2.86 18.43 28.90
C MET A 762 -3.55 17.79 30.11
N THR A 763 -2.79 17.33 31.12
CA THR A 763 -3.39 16.70 32.30
C THR A 763 -4.21 17.69 33.13
N ILE A 764 -5.30 17.19 33.70
CA ILE A 764 -6.23 17.96 34.55
C ILE A 764 -5.44 18.72 35.63
N GLY A 765 -5.71 20.02 35.75
CA GLY A 765 -5.05 20.92 36.70
C GLY A 765 -3.58 21.29 36.42
N LYS A 766 -2.92 20.72 35.41
CA LYS A 766 -1.49 20.98 35.13
C LYS A 766 -1.21 21.82 33.89
N VAL A 767 -2.23 22.12 33.09
CA VAL A 767 -2.06 22.97 31.90
C VAL A 767 -1.56 24.35 32.29
N SER A 768 -0.65 24.92 31.48
CA SER A 768 -0.13 26.27 31.68
C SER A 768 -0.32 27.11 30.42
N ARG A 769 -0.59 28.40 30.63
CA ARG A 769 -0.81 29.36 29.53
C ARG A 769 0.54 29.88 29.02
N PHE A 770 0.66 30.02 27.70
CA PHE A 770 1.76 30.72 27.07
C PHE A 770 1.61 32.24 27.25
N ASP A 771 2.65 32.89 27.77
CA ASP A 771 2.68 34.34 27.96
C ASP A 771 2.91 35.07 26.63
N ILE A 772 1.83 35.57 26.04
CA ILE A 772 1.88 36.35 24.81
C ILE A 772 2.55 37.70 25.10
N ARG A 773 3.81 37.87 24.67
CA ARG A 773 4.56 39.12 24.84
C ARG A 773 4.42 40.02 23.58
N PRO A 774 3.94 41.27 23.73
CA PRO A 774 3.90 42.22 22.62
C PRO A 774 5.31 42.44 22.02
N GLY A 775 5.43 42.39 20.69
CA GLY A 775 6.68 42.72 19.97
C GLY A 775 7.61 41.56 19.63
N LYS A 776 7.30 40.31 20.03
CA LYS A 776 8.01 39.12 19.55
C LYS A 776 7.57 38.76 18.13
N THR A 777 8.52 38.52 17.22
CA THR A 777 8.26 38.27 15.80
C THR A 777 7.75 36.84 15.56
N CYS A 778 6.66 36.74 14.80
CA CYS A 778 6.15 35.46 14.28
C CYS A 778 7.15 34.83 13.29
N ASN A 779 7.61 33.60 13.56
CA ASN A 779 8.51 32.87 12.67
C ASN A 779 7.76 32.24 11.48
N LYS A 780 7.35 33.08 10.53
CA LYS A 780 6.56 32.66 9.36
C LYS A 780 7.32 31.70 8.44
N ALA A 781 8.64 31.88 8.31
CA ALA A 781 9.46 31.11 7.39
C ALA A 781 9.47 29.62 7.73
N ALA A 782 9.59 29.28 9.01
CA ALA A 782 9.55 27.90 9.48
C ALA A 782 8.21 27.20 9.17
N VAL A 783 7.09 27.92 9.37
CA VAL A 783 5.75 27.39 9.09
C VAL A 783 5.54 27.18 7.60
N MET A 784 5.92 28.16 6.76
CA MET A 784 5.73 28.10 5.31
C MET A 784 6.60 27.03 4.63
N THR A 785 7.73 26.66 5.22
CA THR A 785 8.63 25.61 4.71
C THR A 785 8.37 24.23 5.31
N GLY A 786 7.44 24.11 6.27
CA GLY A 786 7.13 22.86 6.97
C GLY A 786 8.23 22.39 7.94
N GLN A 787 9.26 23.21 8.18
CA GLN A 787 10.39 22.87 9.05
C GLN A 787 10.07 23.11 10.54
N ILE A 788 9.00 22.49 11.03
CA ILE A 788 8.47 22.73 12.39
C ILE A 788 8.85 21.66 13.42
N ALA A 789 9.31 20.48 12.98
CA ALA A 789 9.55 19.32 13.86
C ALA A 789 10.62 19.54 14.95
N LYS A 790 11.54 20.49 14.74
CA LYS A 790 12.64 20.82 15.68
C LYS A 790 12.42 22.12 16.45
N LEU A 791 11.25 22.74 16.32
CA LEU A 791 10.97 24.05 16.89
C LEU A 791 9.94 23.95 18.02
N ASN A 792 9.94 24.93 18.91
CA ASN A 792 8.89 25.05 19.91
C ASN A 792 7.61 25.58 19.26
N THR A 793 6.71 24.66 18.90
CA THR A 793 5.45 24.98 18.20
C THR A 793 4.47 25.80 19.05
N PHE A 794 4.53 25.68 20.39
CA PHE A 794 3.73 26.48 21.32
C PHE A 794 4.16 27.95 21.29
N GLU A 795 5.48 28.19 21.28
CA GLU A 795 6.03 29.54 21.14
C GLU A 795 5.68 30.17 19.80
N ILE A 796 5.78 29.41 18.70
CA ILE A 796 5.40 29.91 17.36
C ILE A 796 3.91 30.28 17.34
N ALA A 797 3.03 29.40 17.82
CA ALA A 797 1.59 29.67 17.87
C ALA A 797 1.28 30.93 18.71
N GLY A 798 1.88 31.04 19.90
CA GLY A 798 1.76 32.20 20.79
C GLY A 798 2.22 33.51 20.17
N ASN A 799 3.44 33.53 19.61
CA ASN A 799 4.01 34.73 19.00
C ASN A 799 3.25 35.15 17.73
N CYS A 800 2.82 34.20 16.91
CA CYS A 800 2.02 34.48 15.71
C CYS A 800 0.62 34.98 16.04
N TYR A 801 -0.05 34.38 17.04
CA TYR A 801 -1.34 34.86 17.52
C TYR A 801 -1.23 36.28 18.10
N GLY A 802 -0.24 36.54 18.96
CA GLY A 802 0.02 37.87 19.53
C GLY A 802 0.33 38.94 18.46
N SER A 803 0.97 38.54 17.37
CA SER A 803 1.23 39.39 16.19
C SER A 803 0.05 39.49 15.20
N ARG A 804 -1.12 38.94 15.56
CA ARG A 804 -2.33 38.88 14.71
C ARG A 804 -2.12 38.19 13.36
N GLN A 805 -1.15 37.26 13.28
CA GLN A 805 -0.85 36.45 12.09
C GLN A 805 -1.66 35.14 12.12
N PHE A 806 -2.99 35.27 12.11
CA PHE A 806 -3.90 34.13 12.31
C PHE A 806 -3.84 33.09 11.19
N ASP A 807 -3.54 33.52 9.96
CA ASP A 807 -3.31 32.63 8.82
C ASP A 807 -2.09 31.72 9.02
N ILE A 808 -1.06 32.23 9.71
CA ILE A 808 0.14 31.46 10.04
C ILE A 808 -0.14 30.48 11.18
N VAL A 809 -0.93 30.88 12.18
CA VAL A 809 -1.38 29.98 13.26
C VAL A 809 -2.19 28.81 12.67
N GLU A 810 -3.10 29.11 11.75
CA GLU A 810 -3.89 28.11 11.04
C GLU A 810 -3.01 27.16 10.22
N LYS A 811 -2.07 27.68 9.43
CA LYS A 811 -1.11 26.87 8.65
C LYS A 811 -0.24 25.98 9.54
N LEU A 812 0.25 26.50 10.66
CA LEU A 812 0.98 25.71 11.66
C LEU A 812 0.10 24.56 12.17
N GLY A 813 -1.16 24.85 12.48
CA GLY A 813 -2.14 23.85 12.89
C GLY A 813 -2.34 22.76 11.83
N LEU A 814 -2.47 23.14 10.56
CA LEU A 814 -2.62 22.21 9.44
C LEU A 814 -1.38 21.34 9.22
N GLU A 815 -0.17 21.87 9.40
CA GLU A 815 1.07 21.09 9.32
C GLU A 815 1.18 20.09 10.49
N LEU A 816 0.85 20.52 11.72
CA LEU A 816 0.79 19.63 12.88
C LEU A 816 -0.29 18.56 12.75
N ALA A 817 -1.40 18.87 12.08
CA ALA A 817 -2.51 17.95 11.88
C ALA A 817 -2.17 16.74 10.99
N LYS A 818 -1.14 16.87 10.15
CA LYS A 818 -0.66 15.78 9.28
C LYS A 818 -0.13 14.60 10.09
N ASN A 819 0.50 14.87 11.23
CA ASN A 819 1.04 13.83 12.09
C ASN A 819 0.02 13.39 13.16
N LYS A 820 -0.08 12.08 13.41
CA LYS A 820 -1.07 11.46 14.31
C LYS A 820 -0.92 11.95 15.75
N GLU A 821 0.30 12.05 16.27
CA GLU A 821 0.54 12.42 17.68
C GLU A 821 0.23 13.89 17.95
N THR A 822 0.42 14.77 16.96
CA THR A 822 0.15 16.21 17.09
C THR A 822 -1.19 16.62 16.51
N ARG A 823 -2.02 15.67 16.04
CA ARG A 823 -3.23 15.97 15.27
C ARG A 823 -4.23 16.84 16.03
N ALA A 824 -4.53 16.45 17.27
CA ALA A 824 -5.49 17.16 18.11
C ALA A 824 -5.03 18.61 18.37
N LEU A 825 -3.75 18.80 18.69
CA LEU A 825 -3.15 20.11 18.90
C LEU A 825 -3.17 20.95 17.61
N GLY A 826 -2.87 20.32 16.48
CA GLY A 826 -2.94 20.95 15.16
C GLY A 826 -4.34 21.50 14.87
N LEU A 827 -5.36 20.65 14.98
CA LEU A 827 -6.77 21.03 14.79
C LEU A 827 -7.22 22.12 15.78
N PHE A 828 -6.76 22.07 17.03
CA PHE A 828 -6.97 23.16 17.99
C PHE A 828 -6.40 24.49 17.49
N TYR A 829 -5.17 24.53 16.99
CA TYR A 829 -4.60 25.75 16.41
C TYR A 829 -5.29 26.19 15.12
N VAL A 830 -5.78 25.26 14.29
CA VAL A 830 -6.65 25.61 13.15
C VAL A 830 -7.92 26.30 13.66
N SER A 831 -8.53 25.82 14.75
CA SER A 831 -9.69 26.47 15.37
C SER A 831 -9.37 27.90 15.83
N ILE A 832 -8.26 28.09 16.56
CA ILE A 832 -7.84 29.42 17.02
C ILE A 832 -7.55 30.37 15.86
N GLY A 833 -6.83 29.91 14.85
CA GLY A 833 -6.51 30.71 13.66
C GLY A 833 -7.76 31.08 12.86
N ALA A 834 -8.68 30.13 12.68
CA ALA A 834 -9.97 30.35 12.03
C ALA A 834 -10.82 31.37 12.80
N GLU A 835 -10.92 31.26 14.14
CA GLU A 835 -11.63 32.24 14.98
C GLU A 835 -11.02 33.64 14.80
N GLY A 836 -9.69 33.76 14.83
CA GLY A 836 -8.99 35.04 14.63
C GLY A 836 -9.25 35.69 13.26
N LYS A 837 -9.54 34.88 12.23
CA LYS A 837 -9.96 35.34 10.89
C LYS A 837 -11.47 35.60 10.79
N GLY A 838 -12.23 35.33 11.85
CA GLY A 838 -13.69 35.41 11.88
C GLY A 838 -14.39 34.28 11.14
N TYR A 839 -13.78 33.10 11.06
CA TYR A 839 -14.31 31.90 10.40
C TYR A 839 -14.88 30.97 11.48
N ASN A 840 -15.93 31.43 12.18
CA ASN A 840 -16.43 30.78 13.40
C ASN A 840 -16.91 29.34 13.18
N ASP A 841 -17.63 29.07 12.09
CA ASP A 841 -18.14 27.72 11.79
C ASP A 841 -17.00 26.73 11.55
N LYS A 842 -15.96 27.18 10.82
CA LYS A 842 -14.71 26.40 10.68
C LYS A 842 -14.03 26.21 12.03
N ALA A 843 -13.96 27.25 12.84
CA ALA A 843 -13.37 27.16 14.17
C ALA A 843 -14.10 26.14 15.05
N MET A 844 -15.43 26.11 15.00
CA MET A 844 -16.28 25.16 15.72
C MET A 844 -16.03 23.73 15.23
N TRP A 845 -16.02 23.52 13.92
CA TRP A 845 -15.78 22.20 13.35
C TRP A 845 -14.39 21.64 13.71
N MET A 846 -13.37 22.49 13.65
CA MET A 846 -11.99 22.09 13.98
C MET A 846 -11.82 21.78 15.47
N ILE A 847 -12.49 22.51 16.37
CA ILE A 847 -12.42 22.20 17.79
C ILE A 847 -13.17 20.93 18.15
N ASP A 848 -14.30 20.65 17.48
CA ASP A 848 -15.01 19.38 17.64
C ASP A 848 -14.15 18.20 17.18
N ALA A 849 -13.43 18.36 16.06
CA ALA A 849 -12.50 17.36 15.58
C ALA A 849 -11.31 17.16 16.55
N ALA A 850 -10.76 18.24 17.13
CA ALA A 850 -9.71 18.16 18.13
C ALA A 850 -10.19 17.45 19.41
N LEU A 851 -11.40 17.77 19.90
CA LEU A 851 -12.01 17.15 21.07
C LEU A 851 -12.37 15.68 20.83
N LYS A 852 -12.74 15.30 19.61
CA LYS A 852 -12.94 13.89 19.26
C LYS A 852 -11.64 13.09 19.39
N ALA A 853 -10.50 13.69 19.07
CA ALA A 853 -9.18 13.05 19.22
C ALA A 853 -8.67 13.09 20.68
N GLN A 854 -8.97 14.16 21.43
CA GLN A 854 -8.53 14.35 22.81
C GLN A 854 -9.62 15.05 23.65
N PRO A 855 -10.60 14.30 24.19
CA PRO A 855 -11.78 14.87 24.87
C PRO A 855 -11.50 15.56 26.22
N GLU A 856 -10.39 15.19 26.85
CA GLU A 856 -10.00 15.61 28.21
C GLU A 856 -8.84 16.63 28.20
N ALA A 857 -8.73 17.44 27.16
CA ALA A 857 -7.85 18.60 27.14
C ALA A 857 -8.62 19.88 27.46
N SER A 858 -8.39 20.46 28.65
CA SER A 858 -9.17 21.63 29.12
C SER A 858 -9.05 22.87 28.23
N PRO A 859 -7.89 23.18 27.58
CA PRO A 859 -7.84 24.28 26.60
C PRO A 859 -8.79 24.06 25.42
N TYR A 860 -9.03 22.81 25.02
CA TYR A 860 -9.88 22.50 23.86
C TYR A 860 -11.35 22.65 24.24
N VAL A 861 -11.74 22.15 25.41
CA VAL A 861 -13.10 22.31 25.96
C VAL A 861 -13.38 23.80 26.18
N TYR A 862 -12.41 24.56 26.69
CA TYR A 862 -12.55 26.01 26.86
C TYR A 862 -12.73 26.74 25.53
N GLN A 863 -12.00 26.36 24.48
CA GLN A 863 -12.23 26.92 23.15
C GLN A 863 -13.64 26.64 22.64
N LYS A 864 -14.14 25.41 22.83
CA LYS A 864 -15.52 25.06 22.50
C LYS A 864 -16.53 25.89 23.31
N ALA A 865 -16.29 26.07 24.60
CA ALA A 865 -17.13 26.90 25.47
C ALA A 865 -17.19 28.35 24.97
N ARG A 866 -16.04 28.95 24.61
CA ARG A 866 -15.95 30.31 24.06
C ARG A 866 -16.72 30.46 22.75
N LEU A 867 -16.54 29.53 21.81
CA LEU A 867 -17.24 29.56 20.52
C LEU A 867 -18.75 29.37 20.70
N SER A 868 -19.16 28.41 21.53
CA SER A 868 -20.57 28.16 21.83
C SER A 868 -21.20 29.35 22.55
N TYR A 869 -20.46 30.07 23.40
CA TYR A 869 -20.98 31.27 24.07
C TYR A 869 -21.21 32.41 23.05
N LYS A 870 -20.34 32.55 22.05
CA LYS A 870 -20.54 33.54 20.98
C LYS A 870 -21.74 33.23 20.10
N GLU A 871 -22.08 31.95 19.92
CA GLU A 871 -23.15 31.49 19.04
C GLU A 871 -24.50 31.33 19.76
N ASP A 872 -24.51 30.60 20.88
CA ASP A 872 -25.73 30.17 21.59
C ASP A 872 -26.00 30.93 22.89
N GLY A 873 -25.09 31.83 23.29
CA GLY A 873 -25.17 32.53 24.57
C GLY A 873 -24.79 31.66 25.78
N ILE A 874 -24.87 32.25 26.98
CA ILE A 874 -24.30 31.65 28.19
C ILE A 874 -24.98 30.32 28.57
N LYS A 875 -26.30 30.21 28.38
CA LYS A 875 -27.05 28.99 28.72
C LYS A 875 -26.62 27.78 27.89
N GLY A 876 -26.43 27.95 26.58
CA GLY A 876 -25.98 26.88 25.68
C GLY A 876 -24.53 26.45 25.94
N SER A 877 -23.69 27.40 26.36
CA SER A 877 -22.27 27.16 26.63
C SER A 877 -21.95 26.65 28.05
N MET A 878 -22.88 26.77 29.01
CA MET A 878 -22.61 26.52 30.43
C MET A 878 -22.07 25.11 30.70
N GLN A 879 -22.62 24.09 30.03
CA GLN A 879 -22.15 22.70 30.16
C GLN A 879 -20.65 22.54 29.86
N PHE A 880 -20.11 23.34 28.92
CA PHE A 880 -18.69 23.29 28.58
C PHE A 880 -17.84 24.07 29.58
N PHE A 881 -18.34 25.21 30.07
CA PHE A 881 -17.66 25.93 31.15
C PHE A 881 -17.61 25.13 32.45
N ASP A 882 -18.70 24.46 32.82
CA ASP A 882 -18.73 23.54 33.97
C ASP A 882 -17.70 22.42 33.80
N LYS A 883 -17.62 21.80 32.62
CA LYS A 883 -16.58 20.80 32.33
C LYS A 883 -15.17 21.38 32.50
N VAL A 884 -14.90 22.60 32.03
CA VAL A 884 -13.59 23.25 32.20
C VAL A 884 -13.26 23.53 33.68
N LEU A 885 -14.25 23.91 34.47
CA LEU A 885 -14.12 24.10 35.92
C LEU A 885 -13.80 22.79 36.64
N ASP A 886 -14.49 21.70 36.29
CA ASP A 886 -14.23 20.35 36.83
C ASP A 886 -12.82 19.86 36.47
N MET A 887 -12.32 20.24 35.29
CA MET A 887 -10.96 19.98 34.84
C MET A 887 -9.90 20.91 35.47
N GLN A 888 -10.32 21.82 36.35
CA GLN A 888 -9.46 22.71 37.14
C GLN A 888 -8.48 23.52 36.29
N MET A 889 -8.92 24.02 35.12
CA MET A 889 -8.05 24.81 34.24
C MET A 889 -7.62 26.12 34.93
N PRO A 890 -6.30 26.35 35.15
CA PRO A 890 -5.83 27.56 35.82
C PRO A 890 -5.88 28.75 34.87
N SER A 891 -6.97 29.53 34.95
CA SER A 891 -7.19 30.74 34.17
C SER A 891 -7.97 31.77 34.99
N THR A 892 -7.63 33.04 34.82
CA THR A 892 -8.33 34.19 35.43
C THR A 892 -9.81 34.20 35.04
N GLU A 893 -10.12 33.89 33.79
CA GLU A 893 -11.48 33.79 33.28
C GLU A 893 -12.26 32.68 34.01
N MET A 894 -11.65 31.52 34.22
CA MET A 894 -12.29 30.41 34.93
C MET A 894 -12.45 30.66 36.43
N GLN A 895 -11.50 31.34 37.08
CA GLN A 895 -11.67 31.83 38.45
C GLN A 895 -12.86 32.79 38.55
N THR A 896 -12.99 33.70 37.59
CA THR A 896 -14.11 34.64 37.53
C THR A 896 -15.44 33.91 37.34
N PHE A 897 -15.50 32.95 36.42
CA PHE A 897 -16.70 32.11 36.22
C PHE A 897 -17.10 31.36 37.49
N ALA A 898 -16.14 30.71 38.16
CA ALA A 898 -16.39 30.02 39.41
C ALA A 898 -16.90 30.95 40.51
N GLY A 899 -16.36 32.17 40.60
CA GLY A 899 -16.81 33.18 41.56
C GLY A 899 -18.23 33.67 41.30
N VAL A 900 -18.57 33.97 40.04
CA VAL A 900 -19.92 34.38 39.64
C VAL A 900 -20.93 33.26 39.87
N LYS A 901 -20.57 32.01 39.58
CA LYS A 901 -21.38 30.83 39.86
C LYS A 901 -21.64 30.67 41.36
N ALA A 902 -20.58 30.68 42.17
CA ALA A 902 -20.68 30.58 43.63
C ALA A 902 -21.55 31.70 44.22
N PHE A 903 -21.38 32.94 43.75
CA PHE A 903 -22.22 34.07 44.16
C PHE A 903 -23.70 33.84 43.83
N SER A 904 -23.98 33.35 42.62
CA SER A 904 -25.35 33.06 42.15
C SER A 904 -26.01 31.91 42.92
N GLU A 905 -25.21 30.97 43.43
CA GLU A 905 -25.64 29.85 44.28
C GLU A 905 -25.76 30.23 45.78
N GLY A 906 -25.36 31.46 46.15
CA GLY A 906 -25.37 31.94 47.53
C GLY A 906 -24.16 31.52 48.37
N ASP A 907 -23.16 30.87 47.78
CA ASP A 907 -21.88 30.53 48.44
C ASP A 907 -20.92 31.74 48.41
N PHE A 908 -21.23 32.72 49.26
CA PHE A 908 -20.46 33.96 49.33
C PHE A 908 -19.01 33.75 49.80
N THR A 909 -18.73 32.71 50.59
CA THR A 909 -17.37 32.40 51.05
C THR A 909 -16.50 31.99 49.87
N ARG A 910 -16.99 31.07 49.03
CA ARG A 910 -16.29 30.64 47.82
C ARG A 910 -16.23 31.75 46.78
N ALA A 911 -17.28 32.55 46.63
CA ALA A 911 -17.26 33.72 45.74
C ALA A 911 -16.12 34.69 46.10
N ILE A 912 -15.99 35.02 47.39
CA ILE A 912 -14.89 35.86 47.90
C ILE A 912 -13.53 35.21 47.64
N GLU A 913 -13.37 33.91 47.93
CA GLU A 913 -12.12 33.18 47.69
C GLU A 913 -11.67 33.32 46.23
N LYS A 914 -12.59 33.14 45.27
CA LYS A 914 -12.26 33.22 43.84
C LYS A 914 -12.03 34.64 43.37
N PHE A 915 -12.84 35.62 43.80
CA PHE A 915 -12.64 37.02 43.41
C PHE A 915 -11.38 37.63 44.03
N SER A 916 -10.99 37.23 45.24
CA SER A 916 -9.79 37.73 45.92
C SER A 916 -8.49 37.32 45.23
N ALA A 917 -8.52 36.29 44.37
CA ALA A 917 -7.38 35.90 43.54
C ALA A 917 -7.13 36.85 42.35
N LEU A 918 -8.08 37.74 42.06
CA LEU A 918 -8.02 38.68 40.96
C LEU A 918 -7.37 40.00 41.40
N ASN A 919 -6.57 40.61 40.53
CA ASN A 919 -6.06 41.96 40.75
C ASN A 919 -7.15 43.02 40.45
N LYS A 920 -6.90 44.28 40.84
CA LYS A 920 -7.87 45.38 40.70
C LYS A 920 -8.33 45.60 39.26
N ASP A 921 -7.42 45.51 38.29
CA ASP A 921 -7.76 45.68 36.88
C ASP A 921 -8.63 44.52 36.36
N GLN A 922 -8.41 43.30 36.85
CA GLN A 922 -9.23 42.13 36.52
C GLN A 922 -10.63 42.23 37.14
N LEU A 923 -10.74 42.61 38.42
CA LEU A 923 -12.02 42.85 39.10
C LEU A 923 -12.87 43.88 38.35
N TYR A 924 -12.22 44.93 37.81
CA TYR A 924 -12.85 45.93 36.95
C TYR A 924 -13.22 45.37 35.58
N THR A 925 -12.28 44.71 34.89
CA THR A 925 -12.44 44.22 33.52
C THR A 925 -13.62 43.23 33.40
N PHE A 926 -13.82 42.43 34.44
CA PHE A 926 -14.92 41.47 34.52
C PHE A 926 -16.16 41.99 35.27
N ASN A 927 -16.11 43.22 35.81
CA ASN A 927 -17.14 43.83 36.64
C ASN A 927 -17.62 42.96 37.82
N VAL A 928 -16.71 42.19 38.43
CA VAL A 928 -17.01 41.31 39.57
C VAL A 928 -16.64 41.91 40.92
N GLY A 929 -16.05 43.11 40.93
CA GLY A 929 -15.76 43.85 42.15
C GLY A 929 -17.02 44.16 42.98
N THR A 930 -18.16 44.44 42.31
CA THR A 930 -19.46 44.63 42.97
C THR A 930 -19.99 43.35 43.61
N LEU A 931 -19.80 42.20 42.97
CA LEU A 931 -20.22 40.91 43.52
C LEU A 931 -19.35 40.52 44.72
N MET A 932 -18.06 40.85 44.69
CA MET A 932 -17.16 40.62 45.82
C MET A 932 -17.54 41.49 47.04
N THR A 933 -17.88 42.76 46.82
CA THR A 933 -18.29 43.66 47.91
C THR A 933 -19.62 43.22 48.51
N GLU A 934 -20.58 42.86 47.68
CA GLU A 934 -21.87 42.34 48.11
C GLU A 934 -21.72 41.02 48.87
N ALA A 935 -20.84 40.12 48.43
CA ALA A 935 -20.57 38.88 49.15
C ALA A 935 -20.02 39.13 50.56
N TYR A 936 -19.14 40.13 50.75
CA TYR A 936 -18.70 40.53 52.09
C TYR A 936 -19.86 41.09 52.93
N ALA A 937 -20.71 41.93 52.34
CA ALA A 937 -21.86 42.52 53.03
C ALA A 937 -22.88 41.45 53.48
N GLN A 938 -23.21 40.50 52.60
CA GLN A 938 -24.09 39.36 52.88
C GLN A 938 -23.57 38.45 53.99
N LYS A 939 -22.23 38.37 54.17
CA LYS A 939 -21.60 37.67 55.31
C LYS A 939 -21.57 38.48 56.61
N GLY A 940 -22.07 39.71 56.61
CA GLY A 940 -22.02 40.63 57.75
C GLY A 940 -20.69 41.36 57.91
N GLU A 941 -19.75 41.21 56.97
CA GLU A 941 -18.43 41.88 56.99
C GLU A 941 -18.51 43.28 56.35
N VAL A 942 -19.43 44.12 56.83
CA VAL A 942 -19.82 45.40 56.22
C VAL A 942 -18.66 46.38 56.06
N ASP A 943 -17.77 46.49 57.05
CA ASP A 943 -16.62 47.40 56.96
C ASP A 943 -15.61 46.96 55.89
N LYS A 944 -15.44 45.64 55.69
CA LYS A 944 -14.59 45.12 54.60
C LYS A 944 -15.24 45.34 53.24
N ALA A 945 -16.56 45.17 53.13
CA ALA A 945 -17.30 45.48 51.90
C ALA A 945 -17.09 46.96 51.49
N LEU A 946 -17.25 47.88 52.44
CA LEU A 946 -17.04 49.31 52.22
C LEU A 946 -15.58 49.68 51.90
N SER A 947 -14.61 49.04 52.56
CA SER A 947 -13.19 49.24 52.23
C SER A 947 -12.88 48.75 50.82
N THR A 948 -13.42 47.60 50.42
CA THR A 948 -13.18 46.99 49.11
C THR A 948 -13.76 47.85 47.98
N VAL A 949 -15.01 48.31 48.10
CA VAL A 949 -15.62 49.18 47.08
C VAL A 949 -14.93 50.54 47.01
N LYS A 950 -14.48 51.09 48.14
CA LYS A 950 -13.69 52.34 48.19
C LYS A 950 -12.36 52.20 47.46
N ASP A 951 -11.68 51.08 47.63
CA ASP A 951 -10.42 50.79 46.94
C ASP A 951 -10.62 50.67 45.42
N MET A 952 -11.73 50.08 44.98
CA MET A 952 -12.11 50.01 43.56
C MET A 952 -12.43 51.41 42.98
N LEU A 953 -13.17 52.22 43.72
CA LEU A 953 -13.49 53.61 43.34
C LEU A 953 -12.25 54.51 43.33
N THR A 954 -11.20 54.20 44.10
CA THR A 954 -9.94 54.96 44.05
C THR A 954 -9.26 54.84 42.68
N ALA A 955 -9.37 53.66 42.04
CA ALA A 955 -8.83 53.41 40.70
C ALA A 955 -9.74 53.95 39.58
N LYS A 956 -11.07 53.90 39.77
CA LYS A 956 -12.08 54.31 38.78
C LYS A 956 -13.21 55.10 39.45
N LYS A 957 -12.95 56.38 39.74
CA LYS A 957 -13.83 57.26 40.53
C LYS A 957 -15.22 57.47 39.95
N ASP A 958 -15.36 57.38 38.63
CA ASP A 958 -16.61 57.65 37.92
C ASP A 958 -17.36 56.37 37.50
N ASN A 959 -16.97 55.20 38.02
CA ASN A 959 -17.68 53.96 37.73
C ASN A 959 -19.04 53.93 38.46
N VAL A 960 -20.12 54.00 37.69
CA VAL A 960 -21.51 54.05 38.17
C VAL A 960 -21.86 52.83 39.02
N ASP A 961 -21.49 51.62 38.59
CA ASP A 961 -21.84 50.38 39.29
C ASP A 961 -21.22 50.31 40.69
N PHE A 962 -19.95 50.70 40.84
CA PHE A 962 -19.30 50.77 42.16
C PHE A 962 -19.88 51.85 43.06
N LEU A 963 -20.32 52.99 42.50
CA LEU A 963 -21.00 54.05 43.29
C LEU A 963 -22.38 53.59 43.76
N LEU A 964 -23.14 52.91 42.91
CA LEU A 964 -24.44 52.33 43.27
C LEU A 964 -24.30 51.24 44.33
N GLU A 965 -23.29 50.38 44.19
CA GLU A 965 -22.96 49.34 45.16
C GLU A 965 -22.55 49.92 46.51
N GLN A 966 -21.71 50.96 46.53
CA GLN A 966 -21.35 51.65 47.76
C GLN A 966 -22.58 52.26 48.45
N ALA A 967 -23.48 52.88 47.68
CA ALA A 967 -24.74 53.43 48.20
C ALA A 967 -25.64 52.33 48.77
N HIS A 968 -25.75 51.20 48.06
CA HIS A 968 -26.50 50.02 48.48
C HIS A 968 -26.00 49.49 49.83
N ILE A 969 -24.68 49.35 49.99
CA ILE A 969 -24.08 48.86 51.24
C ILE A 969 -24.32 49.84 52.40
N PHE A 970 -24.15 51.14 52.16
CA PHE A 970 -24.40 52.16 53.17
C PHE A 970 -25.85 52.17 53.67
N GLU A 971 -26.81 52.06 52.75
CA GLU A 971 -28.23 52.13 53.07
C GLU A 971 -28.73 50.82 53.70
N THR A 972 -28.40 49.68 53.11
CA THR A 972 -28.99 48.37 53.45
C THR A 972 -28.30 47.70 54.64
N TYR A 973 -26.97 47.68 54.65
CA TYR A 973 -26.19 46.89 55.62
C TYR A 973 -25.64 47.75 56.77
N LYS A 974 -25.24 48.99 56.48
CA LYS A 974 -24.74 49.92 57.51
C LYS A 974 -25.85 50.75 58.16
N GLY A 975 -27.03 50.84 57.54
CA GLY A 975 -28.14 51.65 58.05
C GLY A 975 -27.80 53.14 58.13
N SER A 976 -26.99 53.65 57.19
CA SER A 976 -26.54 55.05 57.14
C SER A 976 -27.00 55.76 55.86
N PRO A 977 -28.28 56.16 55.76
CA PRO A 977 -28.83 56.79 54.56
C PRO A 977 -28.13 58.10 54.14
N THR A 978 -27.55 58.84 55.09
CA THR A 978 -26.80 60.06 54.82
C THR A 978 -25.51 59.81 54.05
N LEU A 979 -24.81 58.70 54.33
CA LEU A 979 -23.62 58.28 53.58
C LEU A 979 -23.99 57.70 52.21
N ALA A 980 -25.12 57.00 52.13
CA ALA A 980 -25.65 56.51 50.86
C ALA A 980 -26.00 57.66 49.90
N LEU A 981 -26.52 58.79 50.43
CA LEU A 981 -26.90 59.96 49.65
C LEU A 981 -25.75 60.54 48.81
N ASP A 982 -24.57 60.70 49.41
CA ASP A 982 -23.36 61.20 48.71
C ASP A 982 -22.96 60.29 47.54
N SER A 983 -23.09 58.97 47.73
CA SER A 983 -22.78 57.97 46.69
C SER A 983 -23.80 58.00 45.55
N TYR A 984 -25.11 58.14 45.85
CA TYR A 984 -26.16 58.31 44.83
C TYR A 984 -26.03 59.64 44.06
N GLU A 985 -25.69 60.74 44.73
CA GLU A 985 -25.48 62.04 44.08
C GLU A 985 -24.29 62.00 43.11
N LYS A 986 -23.19 61.33 43.51
CA LYS A 986 -22.05 61.05 42.61
C LYS A 986 -22.45 60.18 41.43
N ALA A 987 -23.19 59.09 41.67
CA ALA A 987 -23.69 58.21 40.61
C ALA A 987 -24.58 58.96 39.60
N LEU A 988 -25.46 59.86 40.07
CA LEU A 988 -26.31 60.69 39.23
C LEU A 988 -25.50 61.64 38.34
N LYS A 989 -24.41 62.19 38.87
CA LYS A 989 -23.54 63.12 38.14
C LYS A 989 -22.83 62.44 36.96
N VAL A 990 -22.39 61.19 37.13
CA VAL A 990 -21.59 60.46 36.14
C VAL A 990 -22.40 59.49 35.26
N SER A 991 -23.66 59.19 35.63
CA SER A 991 -24.55 58.33 34.84
C SER A 991 -25.00 58.98 33.53
N SER A 992 -24.92 58.23 32.43
CA SER A 992 -25.41 58.61 31.09
C SER A 992 -26.78 58.02 30.74
N GLN A 993 -27.29 57.05 31.52
CA GLN A 993 -28.55 56.36 31.24
C GLN A 993 -29.76 57.14 31.77
N THR A 994 -30.68 57.52 30.88
CA THR A 994 -31.85 58.37 31.22
C THR A 994 -32.72 57.76 32.33
N GLU A 995 -33.07 56.48 32.23
CA GLU A 995 -33.91 55.80 33.24
C GLU A 995 -33.25 55.74 34.62
N LEU A 996 -31.94 55.47 34.68
CA LEU A 996 -31.18 55.45 35.92
C LEU A 996 -31.12 56.84 36.56
N ARG A 997 -30.90 57.88 35.74
CA ARG A 997 -30.86 59.28 36.22
C ARG A 997 -32.21 59.68 36.82
N GLU A 998 -33.32 59.33 36.18
CA GLU A 998 -34.66 59.58 36.71
C GLU A 998 -34.91 58.84 38.02
N TRP A 999 -34.54 57.55 38.10
CA TRP A 999 -34.67 56.78 39.32
C TRP A 999 -33.81 57.34 40.46
N LEU A 1000 -32.55 57.68 40.18
CA LEU A 1000 -31.63 58.29 41.15
C LEU A 1000 -32.17 59.63 41.68
N GLY A 1001 -32.73 60.47 40.79
CA GLY A 1001 -33.35 61.73 41.21
C GLY A 1001 -34.50 61.51 42.20
N LYS A 1002 -35.37 60.53 41.93
CA LYS A 1002 -36.46 60.16 42.84
C LYS A 1002 -35.94 59.54 44.15
N LYS A 1003 -34.91 58.68 44.10
CA LYS A 1003 -34.27 58.05 45.26
C LYS A 1003 -33.63 59.08 46.20
N ILE A 1004 -32.88 60.03 45.64
CA ILE A 1004 -32.24 61.13 46.39
C ILE A 1004 -33.31 61.97 47.11
N GLN A 1005 -34.40 62.32 46.44
CA GLN A 1005 -35.50 63.08 47.06
C GLN A 1005 -36.17 62.28 48.18
N TYR A 1006 -36.41 60.98 47.97
CA TYR A 1006 -36.98 60.09 48.98
C TYR A 1006 -36.12 60.04 50.25
N LEU A 1007 -34.80 59.87 50.13
CA LEU A 1007 -33.88 59.83 51.27
C LEU A 1007 -33.77 61.18 52.00
N LYS A 1008 -33.81 62.31 51.28
CA LYS A 1008 -33.86 63.66 51.87
C LYS A 1008 -35.14 63.86 52.70
N ASN A 1009 -36.28 63.37 52.21
CA ASN A 1009 -37.57 63.48 52.88
C ASN A 1009 -37.65 62.58 54.14
N GLN A 1010 -37.07 61.37 54.12
CA GLN A 1010 -37.10 60.45 55.27
C GLN A 1010 -36.21 60.89 56.44
N ASN A 1011 -35.07 61.53 56.17
CA ASN A 1011 -34.07 61.82 57.21
C ASN A 1011 -34.15 63.24 57.79
N LYS A 1012 -35.12 64.07 57.37
CA LYS A 1012 -35.26 65.49 57.80
C LYS A 1012 -33.93 66.27 57.83
N VAL A 1013 -33.04 66.03 56.87
CA VAL A 1013 -31.83 66.86 56.72
C VAL A 1013 -32.16 67.98 55.74
N GLY A 1014 -32.54 69.14 56.28
CA GLY A 1014 -32.83 70.34 55.47
C GLY A 1014 -33.88 71.31 56.01
N GLN A 1015 -34.43 71.12 57.21
CA GLN A 1015 -35.21 72.17 57.89
C GLN A 1015 -34.62 72.44 59.26
N HIS A 1016 -33.56 73.25 59.29
CA HIS A 1016 -33.19 74.25 60.30
C HIS A 1016 -31.75 74.70 60.02
N VAL A 1017 -31.59 75.87 59.40
CA VAL A 1017 -31.05 77.12 59.97
C VAL A 1017 -30.93 78.11 58.80
N THR A 1018 -31.41 79.33 59.06
CA THR A 1018 -31.38 80.57 58.24
C THR A 1018 -30.06 80.87 57.57
#